data_AF-A0A815QN21-F1
#
_entry.id   AF-A0A815QN21-F1
#
_cell.length_a   1.000
_cell.length_b   1.000
_cell.length_c   1.000
_cell.angle_alpha   90.00
_cell.angle_beta   90.00
_cell.angle_gamma   90.00
#
_symmetry.space_group_name_H-M   'P 1'
#
loop_
_entity.id
_entity.type
_entity.pdbx_description
1 polymer ?
#
loop_
_entity_poly.entity_id
_entity_poly.type
_entity_poly.pdbx_seq_one_letter_code
_entity_poly.pdbx_strand_id
1 'polypeptide(L)'
;MGCRICRDEKPIDIIKPYDKEPRSAHIIPEPDYKAPSDHSHSKPEPQIHQPTKDTPDDNTKEKLPSSAEKFIDIVPADLDAFNQIFIQQRQEAVNRTSYRSAIERWNPTSLSHLIDILKTFSEGKSIIDRHWFIFYWIASNIQYDTVSYFTKNYQDQTPEGVFRTRKGVCAGYANMYKYLCDHLKMPCEVVSGYSKGYGFDDQEGAPSEVNHAWNVVEIYNHWYLVESTWGAGYLNDKKEFVQRLEAYYFLARPNEMIYHHLPRKEEERWQLLEKPISMAQYLSMPKLRPLYFQLNMELISPCNLAHVDLLAERSYAVVLIKTPADVHLLAHLEMNGKKVEGGYQIIFDRLKQMHRCYFAPANVGKHKIVVLGKRGDDKNESYHSAMDLILDVKQMPAKCVSFPKIWETFTDLGLEIMSPQDTHLIKLVNGVAFAQILIKAPENVELLGKLTDETGKVLNSGAQVYFSREEKIWKCNFAPDQNGLFEAAIMAKEKNDTGSYWSAVSFKIDAKQIPSPNMSYPRTWKLFHNLGMKLVSPMGTHLINMNSGEKFTQIVIRTPSDVKLMGELVDSDGQSVTCGNRVYYDRQKDYWRCRFAPNKSGIFSASIFAKKTSDPGNFQSAILFKICANQIPLPPFSFPKTWQLYYDFNLKILSPVSRGIIVVTDDKPTVEVRLQGPADVALVGRLENDRKEVILRGHTIHYDSESDVWCCTFVPNRSGTFQGFICAKKKSDSGNFFAAASYIIDARQLSSAGNPLDTKQIFYDFKLEVIYPEGGSKIVLPDNRSFVEVRLKTPSDVVLMGSLTNDQNQKISGGHEVYYDRRHDIWCCRFAPNKNGLFHATILAKKTSDDSLFYEALAYHIEANHIAAPALSFPQTWQVFYDFDLKIKSPRSRATAIWCDDSPYSEVLIRAPDDVRMSCSIQYKHQKVENGALVQYDYERNVWQLLFAPERTGEHELMIYARNINSDDKKSKSVAMFPLHVTHLQQRIKFPTIYPEFLTYKCRIYSPLNGQLTRGSVVDFHCYLPEAVLATMTNNSRMLREENVVNCNFQRTLTVGSDEVTICAKYGRNPHYTVLIKYIVE
;
A
#
# COMPACT_ATOMS: atom_id res chain seq x y z
N MET A 1 20.94 -58.31 23.39
CA MET A 1 20.81 -58.84 22.01
C MET A 1 21.05 -57.64 21.09
N GLY A 2 22.26 -57.36 20.58
CA GLY A 2 23.04 -58.10 19.56
C GLY A 2 22.54 -57.65 18.18
N CYS A 3 23.29 -57.11 17.22
CA CYS A 3 24.73 -57.05 16.89
C CYS A 3 24.93 -55.82 15.94
N ARG A 4 25.99 -54.98 16.06
CA ARG A 4 27.34 -55.01 15.43
C ARG A 4 27.32 -54.94 13.88
N ILE A 5 28.15 -54.18 13.17
CA ILE A 5 29.64 -54.19 13.04
C ILE A 5 30.04 -52.87 12.32
N CYS A 6 30.88 -51.96 12.88
CA CYS A 6 32.37 -51.80 12.79
C CYS A 6 32.90 -51.44 11.38
N ARG A 7 33.89 -50.55 11.15
CA ARG A 7 35.19 -50.25 11.80
C ARG A 7 35.78 -48.97 11.12
N ASP A 8 36.32 -47.98 11.86
CA ASP A 8 37.75 -47.76 12.23
C ASP A 8 38.61 -47.27 11.03
N GLU A 9 39.58 -46.34 11.09
CA GLU A 9 40.35 -45.66 12.15
C GLU A 9 41.14 -44.47 11.51
N LYS A 10 41.70 -43.57 12.35
CA LYS A 10 42.55 -42.39 12.06
C LYS A 10 44.03 -42.80 11.73
N PRO A 11 45.10 -41.95 11.88
CA PRO A 11 45.40 -40.52 11.63
C PRO A 11 46.72 -40.33 10.80
N ILE A 12 47.21 -39.09 10.59
CA ILE A 12 48.61 -38.61 10.86
C ILE A 12 48.88 -37.25 10.17
N ASP A 13 49.81 -36.52 10.78
CA ASP A 13 50.11 -35.10 10.79
C ASP A 13 51.41 -34.74 9.99
N ILE A 14 51.58 -33.45 9.67
CA ILE A 14 52.84 -32.71 9.39
C ILE A 14 53.45 -32.76 7.95
N ILE A 15 53.64 -31.58 7.34
CA ILE A 15 54.91 -30.98 6.84
C ILE A 15 54.62 -29.57 6.23
N LYS A 16 55.30 -28.52 6.73
CA LYS A 16 55.60 -27.21 6.10
C LYS A 16 57.04 -27.26 5.54
N PRO A 17 57.64 -26.22 4.91
CA PRO A 17 57.19 -25.06 4.10
C PRO A 17 57.99 -24.95 2.77
N TYR A 18 57.82 -23.90 1.93
CA TYR A 18 58.95 -23.20 1.26
C TYR A 18 58.50 -21.92 0.53
N ASP A 19 59.36 -20.90 0.65
CA ASP A 19 59.28 -19.50 0.21
C ASP A 19 59.36 -19.25 -1.30
N LYS A 20 58.90 -18.06 -1.73
CA LYS A 20 59.69 -17.07 -2.51
C LYS A 20 58.91 -15.76 -2.77
N GLU A 21 59.41 -14.65 -2.22
CA GLU A 21 59.36 -13.31 -2.87
C GLU A 21 60.59 -13.15 -3.80
N PRO A 22 60.72 -12.07 -4.63
CA PRO A 22 61.19 -10.76 -4.13
C PRO A 22 60.66 -9.47 -4.85
N ARG A 23 60.54 -8.37 -4.07
CA ARG A 23 61.09 -6.97 -4.22
C ARG A 23 61.08 -6.25 -5.60
N SER A 24 61.08 -4.93 -5.76
CA SER A 24 60.84 -3.67 -5.01
C SER A 24 61.38 -2.52 -5.91
N ALA A 25 60.82 -1.31 -5.91
CA ALA A 25 61.60 -0.07 -6.12
C ALA A 25 60.84 1.19 -5.66
N HIS A 26 61.46 1.90 -4.71
CA HIS A 26 61.12 3.22 -4.18
C HIS A 26 61.75 4.35 -5.01
N ILE A 27 61.32 5.62 -4.80
CA ILE A 27 62.15 6.76 -4.33
C ILE A 27 61.25 8.00 -4.06
N ILE A 28 61.59 8.71 -2.97
CA ILE A 28 60.98 9.92 -2.34
C ILE A 28 61.81 11.18 -2.74
N PRO A 29 61.40 12.45 -2.47
CA PRO A 29 61.61 13.05 -1.12
C PRO A 29 60.53 14.06 -0.63
N GLU A 30 60.40 14.11 0.69
CA GLU A 30 59.74 15.10 1.58
C GLU A 30 60.71 16.29 1.88
N PRO A 31 60.38 17.41 2.59
CA PRO A 31 59.93 17.43 4.02
C PRO A 31 59.01 18.65 4.40
N ASP A 32 58.52 18.94 5.61
CA ASP A 32 58.91 18.67 7.01
C ASP A 32 57.72 19.15 7.92
N TYR A 33 57.23 18.48 8.97
CA TYR A 33 57.70 18.58 10.37
C TYR A 33 56.91 17.66 11.33
N LYS A 34 57.58 17.29 12.42
CA LYS A 34 57.37 16.20 13.41
C LYS A 34 56.12 16.21 14.32
N ALA A 35 55.74 14.99 14.72
CA ALA A 35 54.75 14.59 15.74
C ALA A 35 55.17 14.84 17.21
N PRO A 36 54.26 14.62 18.20
CA PRO A 36 54.42 13.38 18.99
C PRO A 36 53.13 12.64 19.46
N SER A 37 53.28 11.31 19.49
CA SER A 37 52.82 10.30 20.47
C SER A 37 51.33 9.95 20.70
N ASP A 38 51.11 8.62 20.65
CA ASP A 38 49.95 7.79 21.00
C ASP A 38 49.18 8.15 22.27
N HIS A 39 47.84 8.17 22.15
CA HIS A 39 46.93 7.53 23.11
C HIS A 39 45.66 7.05 22.39
N SER A 40 45.48 5.73 22.36
CA SER A 40 44.27 5.06 21.91
C SER A 40 43.11 5.31 22.88
N HIS A 41 42.11 6.09 22.46
CA HIS A 41 40.81 6.16 23.13
C HIS A 41 39.75 5.35 22.36
N SER A 42 39.38 4.23 22.93
CA SER A 42 38.14 3.49 22.66
C SER A 42 36.92 4.40 22.89
N LYS A 43 36.01 4.45 21.91
CA LYS A 43 34.70 5.12 22.02
C LYS A 43 33.83 4.42 23.08
N PRO A 44 33.03 5.15 23.89
CA PRO A 44 32.27 4.58 24.99
C PRO A 44 30.96 3.94 24.50
N GLU A 45 30.68 2.72 24.96
CA GLU A 45 29.33 2.14 24.98
C GLU A 45 28.46 2.88 26.01
N PRO A 46 27.15 3.07 25.77
CA PRO A 46 26.26 3.67 26.76
C PRO A 46 26.10 2.73 27.96
N GLN A 47 26.50 3.21 29.14
CA GLN A 47 26.40 2.48 30.39
C GLN A 47 24.92 2.21 30.74
N ILE A 48 24.57 0.93 30.77
CA ILE A 48 23.34 0.44 31.39
C ILE A 48 23.54 0.53 32.91
N HIS A 49 22.72 1.34 33.59
CA HIS A 49 22.65 1.30 35.05
C HIS A 49 22.17 -0.10 35.47
N GLN A 50 23.07 -0.91 36.02
CA GLN A 50 22.68 -2.10 36.74
C GLN A 50 21.96 -1.67 38.04
N PRO A 51 20.82 -2.29 38.38
CA PRO A 51 20.10 -1.95 39.61
C PRO A 51 20.93 -2.37 40.82
N THR A 52 21.15 -1.43 41.74
CA THR A 52 21.55 -1.73 43.11
C THR A 52 20.46 -2.56 43.77
N LYS A 53 20.83 -3.73 44.31
CA LYS A 53 19.96 -4.60 45.09
C LYS A 53 19.57 -3.92 46.41
N ASP A 54 18.54 -3.09 46.37
CA ASP A 54 17.74 -2.73 47.54
C ASP A 54 16.27 -3.01 47.20
N THR A 55 15.94 -4.28 46.96
CA THR A 55 14.56 -4.75 46.98
C THR A 55 14.02 -4.64 48.42
N PRO A 56 12.72 -4.38 48.64
CA PRO A 56 12.07 -4.82 49.87
C PRO A 56 12.19 -6.35 49.90
N ASP A 57 13.14 -6.84 50.67
CA ASP A 57 13.46 -8.25 50.77
C ASP A 57 12.28 -8.97 51.44
N ASP A 58 11.48 -9.71 50.67
CA ASP A 58 10.29 -10.46 51.12
C ASP A 58 10.66 -11.67 52.02
N ASN A 59 11.94 -11.77 52.44
CA ASN A 59 12.49 -12.84 53.26
C ASN A 59 12.90 -12.41 54.68
N THR A 60 12.80 -11.14 55.04
CA THR A 60 12.87 -10.79 56.47
C THR A 60 11.56 -11.16 57.13
N LYS A 61 11.63 -12.08 58.10
CA LYS A 61 10.60 -12.23 59.15
C LYS A 61 10.49 -10.89 59.87
N GLU A 62 9.72 -9.95 59.30
CA GLU A 62 9.33 -8.73 59.95
C GLU A 62 8.52 -9.15 61.18
N LYS A 63 9.17 -9.08 62.35
CA LYS A 63 8.45 -9.09 63.61
C LYS A 63 7.53 -7.90 63.55
N LEU A 64 6.22 -8.16 63.53
CA LEU A 64 5.23 -7.14 63.88
C LEU A 64 5.73 -6.42 65.13
N PRO A 65 5.64 -5.07 65.20
CA PRO A 65 6.04 -4.34 66.38
C PRO A 65 5.43 -4.99 67.61
N SER A 66 6.28 -5.53 68.48
CA SER A 66 5.88 -6.01 69.80
C SER A 66 5.84 -4.81 70.74
N SER A 67 4.91 -3.89 70.50
CA SER A 67 4.49 -2.93 71.50
C SER A 67 3.19 -3.46 72.07
N ALA A 68 3.14 -3.61 73.38
CA ALA A 68 1.92 -3.89 74.14
C ALA A 68 1.01 -2.65 74.07
N GLU A 69 0.48 -2.38 72.89
CA GLU A 69 -0.33 -1.20 72.60
C GLU A 69 -1.80 -1.44 72.94
N LYS A 70 -2.42 -0.37 73.41
CA LYS A 70 -3.76 -0.25 74.00
C LYS A 70 -4.84 -0.77 73.04
N PHE A 71 -5.07 -2.08 73.01
CA PHE A 71 -6.21 -2.65 72.29
C PHE A 71 -7.51 -2.20 72.96
N ILE A 72 -8.41 -1.62 72.17
CA ILE A 72 -9.77 -1.29 72.63
C ILE A 72 -10.66 -2.49 72.32
N ASP A 73 -11.02 -3.20 73.39
CA ASP A 73 -11.92 -4.34 73.32
C ASP A 73 -13.38 -3.87 73.27
N ILE A 74 -14.13 -4.33 72.26
CA ILE A 74 -15.50 -3.90 71.98
C ILE A 74 -16.40 -5.12 71.97
N VAL A 75 -17.00 -5.40 73.11
CA VAL A 75 -17.89 -6.55 73.32
C VAL A 75 -19.30 -6.05 73.61
N PRO A 76 -20.34 -6.51 72.88
CA PRO A 76 -21.74 -6.21 73.21
C PRO A 76 -22.08 -6.64 74.64
N ALA A 77 -22.88 -5.83 75.36
CA ALA A 77 -23.33 -6.17 76.71
C ALA A 77 -24.27 -7.39 76.74
N ASP A 78 -24.94 -7.63 75.62
CA ASP A 78 -25.90 -8.71 75.42
C ASP A 78 -25.53 -9.48 74.14
N LEU A 79 -24.90 -10.64 74.33
CA LEU A 79 -24.45 -11.48 73.23
C LEU A 79 -25.61 -12.26 72.57
N ASP A 80 -26.74 -12.42 73.28
CA ASP A 80 -27.89 -13.19 72.82
C ASP A 80 -28.86 -12.34 71.97
N ALA A 81 -28.80 -11.01 72.09
CA ALA A 81 -29.60 -10.05 71.32
C ALA A 81 -29.47 -10.28 69.80
N PHE A 82 -28.27 -10.58 69.29
CA PHE A 82 -28.04 -10.82 67.87
C PHE A 82 -27.88 -12.31 67.54
N ASN A 83 -28.73 -13.17 68.10
CA ASN A 83 -28.79 -14.57 67.70
C ASN A 83 -29.23 -14.75 66.23
N GLN A 84 -29.00 -15.95 65.69
CA GLN A 84 -29.26 -16.27 64.29
C GLN A 84 -30.73 -16.03 63.86
N ILE A 85 -31.69 -16.32 64.75
CA ILE A 85 -33.12 -16.14 64.46
C ILE A 85 -33.45 -14.66 64.31
N PHE A 86 -32.96 -13.81 65.23
CA PHE A 86 -33.18 -12.37 65.15
C PHE A 86 -32.52 -11.76 63.90
N ILE A 87 -31.27 -12.12 63.60
CA ILE A 87 -30.57 -11.67 62.40
C ILE A 87 -31.36 -12.03 61.14
N GLN A 88 -31.86 -13.26 61.05
CA GLN A 88 -32.68 -13.72 59.94
C GLN A 88 -33.98 -12.92 59.82
N GLN A 89 -34.73 -12.74 60.90
CA GLN A 89 -35.97 -11.97 60.90
C GLN A 89 -35.76 -10.51 60.50
N ARG A 90 -34.70 -9.87 61.01
CA ARG A 90 -34.30 -8.52 60.62
C ARG A 90 -34.02 -8.45 59.12
N GLN A 91 -33.25 -9.40 58.58
CA GLN A 91 -32.91 -9.41 57.15
C GLN A 91 -34.14 -9.69 56.27
N GLU A 92 -35.04 -10.57 56.70
CA GLU A 92 -36.30 -10.85 56.02
C GLU A 92 -37.19 -9.60 55.95
N ALA A 93 -37.33 -8.85 57.06
CA ALA A 93 -38.08 -7.59 57.09
C ALA A 93 -37.49 -6.57 56.10
N VAL A 94 -36.16 -6.40 56.11
CA VAL A 94 -35.44 -5.49 55.22
C VAL A 94 -35.60 -5.87 53.75
N ASN A 95 -35.49 -7.16 53.42
CA ASN A 95 -35.50 -7.67 52.04
C ASN A 95 -36.91 -7.82 51.45
N ARG A 96 -37.96 -7.77 52.29
CA ARG A 96 -39.34 -7.98 51.83
C ARG A 96 -39.86 -6.78 51.06
N THR A 97 -39.72 -6.84 49.73
CA THR A 97 -40.13 -5.79 48.79
C THR A 97 -41.61 -5.43 48.89
N SER A 98 -42.49 -6.39 49.22
CA SER A 98 -43.93 -6.12 49.40
C SER A 98 -44.23 -5.14 50.54
N TYR A 99 -43.40 -5.10 51.59
CA TYR A 99 -43.50 -4.11 52.65
C TYR A 99 -43.14 -2.72 52.14
N ARG A 100 -41.99 -2.60 51.45
CA ARG A 100 -41.52 -1.34 50.88
C ARG A 100 -42.56 -0.73 49.93
N SER A 101 -43.04 -1.52 48.97
CA SER A 101 -44.04 -1.07 48.01
C SER A 101 -45.40 -0.74 48.63
N ALA A 102 -45.75 -1.34 49.77
CA ALA A 102 -46.97 -0.95 50.49
C ALA A 102 -46.79 0.40 51.19
N ILE A 103 -45.68 0.59 51.90
CA ILE A 103 -45.39 1.81 52.67
C ILE A 103 -45.20 3.03 51.76
N GLU A 104 -44.55 2.85 50.61
CA GLU A 104 -44.38 3.92 49.60
C GLU A 104 -45.70 4.43 49.02
N ARG A 105 -46.76 3.63 49.07
CA ARG A 105 -48.11 4.02 48.62
C ARG A 105 -48.91 4.74 49.70
N TRP A 106 -48.43 4.79 50.95
CA TRP A 106 -49.12 5.48 52.01
C TRP A 106 -49.06 6.98 51.82
N ASN A 107 -50.22 7.62 51.80
CA ASN A 107 -50.34 9.08 51.73
C ASN A 107 -51.15 9.61 52.93
N PRO A 108 -50.62 9.51 54.16
CA PRO A 108 -51.33 9.97 55.33
C PRO A 108 -51.51 11.49 55.29
N THR A 109 -52.74 11.93 55.53
CA THR A 109 -53.14 13.36 55.54
C THR A 109 -52.86 14.03 56.88
N SER A 110 -52.72 13.27 57.96
CA SER A 110 -52.37 13.72 59.30
C SER A 110 -51.48 12.68 60.00
N LEU A 111 -50.80 13.10 61.06
CA LEU A 111 -49.99 12.19 61.89
C LEU A 111 -50.85 11.10 62.54
N SER A 112 -52.08 11.42 62.94
CA SER A 112 -53.06 10.44 63.44
C SER A 112 -53.43 9.40 62.38
N HIS A 113 -53.67 9.83 61.13
CA HIS A 113 -53.97 8.91 60.02
C HIS A 113 -52.79 7.98 59.73
N LEU A 114 -51.54 8.47 59.81
CA LEU A 114 -50.36 7.59 59.71
C LEU A 114 -50.33 6.53 60.81
N ILE A 115 -50.64 6.91 62.05
CA ILE A 115 -50.71 5.97 63.18
C ILE A 115 -51.77 4.90 62.93
N ASP A 116 -52.94 5.26 62.40
CA ASP A 116 -54.00 4.30 62.10
C ASP A 116 -53.58 3.33 61.00
N ILE A 117 -52.96 3.83 59.92
CA ILE A 117 -52.39 2.98 58.86
C ILE A 117 -51.34 2.02 59.44
N LEU A 118 -50.42 2.52 60.27
CA LEU A 118 -49.38 1.72 60.90
C LEU A 118 -49.97 0.64 61.80
N LYS A 119 -50.99 0.97 62.61
CA LYS A 119 -51.67 0.00 63.49
C LYS A 119 -52.31 -1.12 62.68
N THR A 120 -53.11 -0.78 61.67
CA THR A 120 -53.77 -1.78 60.81
C THR A 120 -52.76 -2.63 60.06
N PHE A 121 -51.72 -2.03 59.48
CA PHE A 121 -50.71 -2.79 58.72
C PHE A 121 -49.83 -3.67 59.61
N SER A 122 -49.72 -3.32 60.90
CA SER A 122 -48.97 -4.07 61.92
C SER A 122 -49.71 -5.31 62.45
N GLU A 123 -51.01 -5.46 62.17
CA GLU A 123 -51.80 -6.60 62.65
C GLU A 123 -51.24 -7.93 62.13
N GLY A 124 -51.01 -8.87 63.05
CA GLY A 124 -50.43 -10.19 62.75
C GLY A 124 -48.94 -10.15 62.34
N LYS A 125 -48.27 -8.99 62.36
CA LYS A 125 -46.84 -8.85 62.02
C LYS A 125 -45.95 -8.96 63.26
N SER A 126 -44.72 -9.42 63.06
CA SER A 126 -43.70 -9.50 64.12
C SER A 126 -43.35 -8.09 64.64
N ILE A 127 -42.82 -7.98 65.85
CA ILE A 127 -42.41 -6.68 66.40
C ILE A 127 -41.29 -6.04 65.56
N ILE A 128 -40.40 -6.85 64.98
CA ILE A 128 -39.32 -6.41 64.08
C ILE A 128 -39.92 -5.77 62.81
N ASP A 129 -40.92 -6.42 62.20
CA ASP A 129 -41.62 -5.87 61.03
C ASP A 129 -42.24 -4.49 61.35
N ARG A 130 -42.85 -4.35 62.53
CA ARG A 130 -43.47 -3.07 62.96
C ARG A 130 -42.44 -1.95 63.10
N HIS A 131 -41.29 -2.23 63.71
CA HIS A 131 -40.18 -1.28 63.79
C HIS A 131 -39.62 -0.96 62.40
N TRP A 132 -39.55 -1.94 61.49
CA TRP A 132 -39.14 -1.72 60.10
C TRP A 132 -40.10 -0.79 59.37
N PHE A 133 -41.43 -0.93 59.57
CA PHE A 133 -42.41 -0.06 58.93
C PHE A 133 -42.22 1.40 59.32
N ILE A 134 -42.01 1.66 60.62
CA ILE A 134 -41.74 3.01 61.13
C ILE A 134 -40.42 3.54 60.56
N PHE A 135 -39.34 2.75 60.65
CA PHE A 135 -38.02 3.11 60.15
C PHE A 135 -38.05 3.46 58.66
N TYR A 136 -38.63 2.57 57.86
CA TYR A 136 -38.71 2.72 56.42
C TYR A 136 -39.57 3.92 56.02
N TRP A 137 -40.72 4.10 56.67
CA TRP A 137 -41.58 5.24 56.39
C TRP A 137 -40.86 6.56 56.68
N ILE A 138 -40.19 6.69 57.84
CA ILE A 138 -39.42 7.88 58.18
C ILE A 138 -38.30 8.11 57.16
N ALA A 139 -37.48 7.08 56.90
CA ALA A 139 -36.37 7.16 55.95
C ALA A 139 -36.80 7.54 54.52
N SER A 140 -38.00 7.13 54.12
CA SER A 140 -38.52 7.36 52.76
C SER A 140 -39.32 8.67 52.62
N ASN A 141 -39.84 9.23 53.72
CA ASN A 141 -40.78 10.36 53.65
C ASN A 141 -40.29 11.65 54.32
N ILE A 142 -39.19 11.59 55.07
CA ILE A 142 -38.60 12.78 55.71
C ILE A 142 -37.27 13.09 55.03
N GLN A 143 -37.08 14.35 54.66
CA GLN A 143 -35.81 14.87 54.12
C GLN A 143 -34.97 15.50 55.23
N TYR A 144 -33.65 15.42 55.13
CA TYR A 144 -32.78 16.12 56.06
C TYR A 144 -32.82 17.64 55.81
N ASP A 145 -33.09 18.42 56.85
CA ASP A 145 -33.18 19.88 56.77
C ASP A 145 -31.80 20.52 56.81
N THR A 146 -31.12 20.53 55.64
CA THR A 146 -29.78 21.08 55.49
C THR A 146 -29.73 22.58 55.78
N VAL A 147 -30.78 23.33 55.46
CA VAL A 147 -30.84 24.78 55.70
C VAL A 147 -30.83 25.06 57.20
N SER A 148 -31.74 24.43 57.95
CA SER A 148 -31.77 24.55 59.42
C SER A 148 -30.46 24.11 60.06
N TYR A 149 -29.88 22.99 59.58
CA TYR A 149 -28.63 22.45 60.11
C TYR A 149 -27.44 23.41 59.93
N PHE A 150 -27.18 23.89 58.70
CA PHE A 150 -26.01 24.73 58.43
C PHE A 150 -26.16 26.16 58.94
N THR A 151 -27.38 26.68 59.05
CA THR A 151 -27.64 28.02 59.64
C THR A 151 -27.74 27.99 61.16
N LYS A 152 -27.85 26.80 61.76
CA LYS A 152 -28.20 26.59 63.18
C LYS A 152 -29.54 27.25 63.59
N ASN A 153 -30.42 27.54 62.63
CA ASN A 153 -31.75 28.10 62.85
C ASN A 153 -32.82 27.03 62.65
N TYR A 154 -32.99 26.18 63.66
CA TYR A 154 -33.86 25.02 63.59
C TYR A 154 -35.35 25.40 63.53
N GLN A 155 -36.03 24.94 62.48
CA GLN A 155 -37.49 24.97 62.41
C GLN A 155 -38.13 23.97 63.40
N ASP A 156 -39.45 23.92 63.47
CA ASP A 156 -40.24 23.02 64.32
C ASP A 156 -39.82 21.53 64.17
N GLN A 157 -39.11 20.99 65.18
CA GLN A 157 -38.63 19.59 65.24
C GLN A 157 -39.56 18.66 66.05
N THR A 158 -40.81 19.08 66.32
CA THR A 158 -41.82 18.19 66.90
C THR A 158 -42.28 17.14 65.88
N PRO A 159 -42.81 15.98 66.30
CA PRO A 159 -43.38 14.99 65.37
C PRO A 159 -44.41 15.57 64.40
N GLU A 160 -45.30 16.45 64.88
CA GLU A 160 -46.28 17.16 64.07
C GLU A 160 -45.60 18.12 63.08
N GLY A 161 -44.58 18.86 63.53
CA GLY A 161 -43.77 19.75 62.71
C GLY A 161 -43.08 19.02 61.56
N VAL A 162 -42.34 17.95 61.88
CA VAL A 162 -41.61 17.10 60.92
C VAL A 162 -42.56 16.41 59.95
N PHE A 163 -43.70 15.90 60.42
CA PHE A 163 -44.72 15.31 59.55
C PHE A 163 -45.28 16.33 58.56
N ARG A 164 -45.58 17.55 59.03
CA ARG A 164 -46.14 18.63 58.21
C ARG A 164 -45.14 19.14 57.17
N THR A 165 -43.88 19.38 57.56
CA THR A 165 -42.86 19.95 56.68
C THR A 165 -42.17 18.91 55.80
N ARG A 166 -42.27 17.63 56.17
CA ARG A 166 -41.49 16.52 55.60
C ARG A 166 -39.98 16.74 55.72
N LYS A 167 -39.55 17.52 56.70
CA LYS A 167 -38.15 17.91 56.92
C LYS A 167 -37.80 17.87 58.41
N GLY A 168 -36.61 17.38 58.73
CA GLY A 168 -36.09 17.38 60.10
C GLY A 168 -34.57 17.30 60.14
N VAL A 169 -33.98 17.64 61.30
CA VAL A 169 -32.60 17.27 61.66
C VAL A 169 -32.63 16.05 62.57
N CYS A 170 -31.47 15.54 63.02
CA CYS A 170 -31.36 14.28 63.78
C CYS A 170 -32.35 14.18 64.97
N ALA A 171 -32.54 15.26 65.74
CA ALA A 171 -33.53 15.30 66.81
C ALA A 171 -34.98 15.10 66.31
N GLY A 172 -35.35 15.72 65.18
CA GLY A 172 -36.68 15.57 64.57
C GLY A 172 -36.96 14.15 64.11
N TYR A 173 -35.97 13.46 63.52
CA TYR A 173 -36.06 12.04 63.16
C TYR A 173 -36.26 11.16 64.40
N ALA A 174 -35.40 11.34 65.41
CA ALA A 174 -35.45 10.54 66.63
C ALA A 174 -36.77 10.73 67.42
N ASN A 175 -37.26 11.97 67.51
CA ASN A 175 -38.53 12.30 68.15
C ASN A 175 -39.72 11.70 67.39
N MET A 176 -39.72 11.79 66.05
CA MET A 176 -40.76 11.18 65.22
C MET A 176 -40.81 9.66 65.39
N TYR A 177 -39.65 9.00 65.40
CA TYR A 177 -39.55 7.55 65.60
C TYR A 177 -40.10 7.13 66.97
N LYS A 178 -39.69 7.83 68.04
CA LYS A 178 -40.20 7.60 69.40
C LYS A 178 -41.72 7.81 69.47
N TYR A 179 -42.21 8.91 68.92
CA TYR A 179 -43.64 9.23 68.94
C TYR A 179 -44.49 8.13 68.29
N LEU A 180 -44.08 7.64 67.11
CA LEU A 180 -44.77 6.54 66.46
C LEU A 180 -44.70 5.25 67.30
N CYS A 181 -43.54 4.92 67.88
CA CYS A 181 -43.39 3.74 68.76
C CYS A 181 -44.30 3.82 69.99
N ASP A 182 -44.36 4.97 70.67
CA ASP A 182 -45.20 5.19 71.87
C ASP A 182 -46.70 4.98 71.56
N HIS A 183 -47.15 5.34 70.35
CA HIS A 183 -48.53 5.13 69.89
C HIS A 183 -48.84 3.68 69.49
N LEU A 184 -47.82 2.92 69.10
CA LEU A 184 -47.88 1.47 68.88
C LEU A 184 -47.55 0.65 70.14
N LYS A 185 -47.30 1.30 71.29
CA LYS A 185 -46.93 0.68 72.56
C LYS A 185 -45.64 -0.16 72.47
N MET A 186 -44.67 0.33 71.69
CA MET A 186 -43.35 -0.28 71.54
C MET A 186 -42.33 0.54 72.33
N PRO A 187 -41.60 -0.03 73.31
CA PRO A 187 -40.63 0.73 74.10
C PRO A 187 -39.53 1.34 73.23
N CYS A 188 -39.34 2.65 73.35
CA CYS A 188 -38.39 3.42 72.56
C CYS A 188 -37.91 4.65 73.33
N GLU A 189 -36.61 4.83 73.41
CA GLU A 189 -35.97 5.99 74.04
C GLU A 189 -35.15 6.77 73.01
N VAL A 190 -35.06 8.09 73.20
CA VAL A 190 -34.17 8.96 72.41
C VAL A 190 -32.83 9.03 73.13
N VAL A 191 -31.75 8.79 72.39
CA VAL A 191 -30.37 8.87 72.87
C VAL A 191 -29.71 10.10 72.28
N SER A 192 -29.06 10.91 73.11
CA SER A 192 -28.32 12.10 72.66
C SER A 192 -26.82 11.91 72.82
N GLY A 193 -26.04 12.29 71.82
CA GLY A 193 -24.59 12.11 71.86
C GLY A 193 -23.80 12.75 70.73
N TYR A 194 -22.69 12.13 70.40
CA TYR A 194 -21.69 12.58 69.45
C TYR A 194 -21.62 11.63 68.26
N SER A 195 -21.35 12.16 67.06
CA SER A 195 -21.18 11.33 65.86
C SER A 195 -19.91 11.68 65.08
N LYS A 196 -19.28 10.69 64.44
CA LYS A 196 -18.23 10.90 63.43
C LYS A 196 -18.83 11.16 62.03
N GLY A 197 -19.90 11.94 61.98
CA GLY A 197 -20.70 12.19 60.78
C GLY A 197 -20.11 13.21 59.81
N TYR A 198 -21.00 13.87 59.06
CA TYR A 198 -20.66 15.00 58.20
C TYR A 198 -20.08 16.15 59.04
N GLY A 199 -18.94 16.70 58.62
CA GLY A 199 -18.26 17.78 59.35
C GLY A 199 -17.39 17.34 60.53
N PHE A 200 -17.33 16.05 60.86
CA PHE A 200 -16.35 15.55 61.83
C PHE A 200 -14.96 15.45 61.17
N ASP A 201 -13.99 16.16 61.74
CA ASP A 201 -12.58 16.04 61.41
C ASP A 201 -11.83 15.36 62.55
N ASP A 202 -11.26 14.18 62.28
CA ASP A 202 -10.46 13.43 63.24
C ASP A 202 -9.20 14.22 63.70
N GLN A 203 -8.84 15.33 63.04
CA GLN A 203 -7.72 16.19 63.39
C GLN A 203 -8.03 17.25 64.46
N GLU A 204 -9.31 17.62 64.65
CA GLU A 204 -9.76 18.75 65.48
C GLU A 204 -10.10 18.38 66.95
N GLY A 205 -10.07 17.10 67.30
CA GLY A 205 -10.27 16.61 68.67
C GLY A 205 -11.73 16.39 69.06
N ALA A 206 -12.03 16.43 70.37
CA ALA A 206 -13.37 16.13 70.89
C ALA A 206 -14.39 17.21 70.47
N PRO A 207 -15.58 16.84 69.99
CA PRO A 207 -16.64 17.82 69.75
C PRO A 207 -17.00 18.55 71.06
N SER A 208 -17.17 19.87 70.97
CA SER A 208 -17.46 20.71 72.15
C SER A 208 -18.89 20.57 72.67
N GLU A 209 -19.83 20.12 71.84
CA GLU A 209 -21.25 19.99 72.16
C GLU A 209 -21.83 18.68 71.62
N VAL A 210 -22.90 18.19 72.25
CA VAL A 210 -23.72 17.09 71.74
C VAL A 210 -24.29 17.50 70.38
N ASN A 211 -24.02 16.71 69.35
CA ASN A 211 -24.30 17.07 67.96
C ASN A 211 -25.17 16.03 67.22
N HIS A 212 -25.63 14.98 67.89
CA HIS A 212 -26.43 13.93 67.30
C HIS A 212 -27.48 13.35 68.25
N ALA A 213 -28.54 12.77 67.68
CA ALA A 213 -29.60 12.10 68.42
C ALA A 213 -30.17 10.93 67.61
N TRP A 214 -30.44 9.81 68.27
CA TRP A 214 -30.93 8.55 67.69
C TRP A 214 -31.87 7.83 68.65
N ASN A 215 -32.27 6.59 68.35
CA ASN A 215 -33.16 5.82 69.21
C ASN A 215 -32.55 4.51 69.70
N VAL A 216 -33.03 4.04 70.84
CA VAL A 216 -32.91 2.64 71.27
C VAL A 216 -34.31 2.06 71.47
N VAL A 217 -34.49 0.80 71.08
CA VAL A 217 -35.78 0.11 71.14
C VAL A 217 -35.64 -1.23 71.86
N GLU A 218 -36.69 -1.65 72.56
CA GLU A 218 -36.74 -2.96 73.21
C GLU A 218 -37.53 -3.95 72.35
N ILE A 219 -36.91 -5.07 72.00
CA ILE A 219 -37.52 -6.16 71.24
C ILE A 219 -37.19 -7.47 71.95
N TYR A 220 -38.22 -8.22 72.36
CA TYR A 220 -38.07 -9.49 73.06
C TYR A 220 -37.13 -9.41 74.29
N ASN A 221 -37.25 -8.34 75.10
CA ASN A 221 -36.42 -8.03 76.28
C ASN A 221 -34.93 -7.71 75.98
N HIS A 222 -34.58 -7.49 74.73
CA HIS A 222 -33.25 -7.04 74.32
C HIS A 222 -33.32 -5.62 73.76
N TRP A 223 -32.28 -4.82 73.99
CA TRP A 223 -32.20 -3.44 73.50
C TRP A 223 -31.41 -3.37 72.19
N TYR A 224 -31.89 -2.59 71.23
CA TYR A 224 -31.28 -2.41 69.91
C TYR A 224 -31.19 -0.93 69.53
N LEU A 225 -30.17 -0.58 68.77
CA LEU A 225 -29.95 0.78 68.28
C LEU A 225 -30.67 1.01 66.95
N VAL A 226 -31.30 2.17 66.80
CA VAL A 226 -31.96 2.59 65.57
C VAL A 226 -31.55 4.03 65.24
N GLU A 227 -30.96 4.22 64.07
CA GLU A 227 -30.56 5.55 63.55
C GLU A 227 -31.32 5.87 62.26
N SER A 228 -32.50 6.49 62.40
CA SER A 228 -33.37 6.77 61.26
C SER A 228 -32.89 7.94 60.40
N THR A 229 -32.05 8.83 60.93
CA THR A 229 -31.48 9.96 60.19
C THR A 229 -30.48 9.48 59.15
N TRP A 230 -29.47 8.70 59.56
CA TRP A 230 -28.49 8.15 58.62
C TRP A 230 -29.06 6.97 57.84
N GLY A 231 -30.12 6.34 58.34
CA GLY A 231 -30.94 5.38 57.60
C GLY A 231 -31.67 6.00 56.40
N ALA A 232 -31.98 7.30 56.43
CA ALA A 232 -32.68 8.00 55.35
C ALA A 232 -31.77 8.39 54.18
N GLY A 233 -30.48 8.60 54.43
CA GLY A 233 -29.53 9.08 53.43
C GLY A 233 -28.30 9.75 54.04
N TYR A 234 -27.62 10.55 53.23
CA TYR A 234 -26.38 11.23 53.62
C TYR A 234 -26.28 12.62 52.97
N LEU A 235 -25.34 13.43 53.47
CA LEU A 235 -25.00 14.72 52.86
C LEU A 235 -23.83 14.55 51.89
N ASN A 236 -23.97 15.06 50.66
CA ASN A 236 -22.88 15.09 49.68
C ASN A 236 -21.91 16.26 49.93
N ASP A 237 -20.81 16.32 49.16
CA ASP A 237 -19.80 17.39 49.28
C ASP A 237 -20.35 18.80 49.00
N LYS A 238 -21.50 18.90 48.33
CA LYS A 238 -22.21 20.15 48.06
C LYS A 238 -23.17 20.55 49.18
N LYS A 239 -23.15 19.86 50.32
CA LYS A 239 -24.06 20.08 51.46
C LYS A 239 -25.53 19.77 51.14
N GLU A 240 -25.80 18.95 50.13
CA GLU A 240 -27.15 18.54 49.73
C GLU A 240 -27.49 17.17 50.33
N PHE A 241 -28.75 16.99 50.73
CA PHE A 241 -29.25 15.71 51.20
C PHE A 241 -29.54 14.78 50.02
N VAL A 242 -28.87 13.63 50.01
CA VAL A 242 -29.11 12.54 49.08
C VAL A 242 -29.87 11.46 49.81
N GLN A 243 -31.17 11.35 49.52
CA GLN A 243 -32.01 10.31 50.08
C GLN A 243 -31.61 8.95 49.49
N ARG A 244 -31.15 8.05 50.36
CA ARG A 244 -30.75 6.69 50.02
C ARG A 244 -30.87 5.82 51.25
N LEU A 245 -31.79 4.88 51.23
CA LEU A 245 -32.03 3.98 52.35
C LEU A 245 -30.75 3.21 52.71
N GLU A 246 -30.29 3.35 53.95
CA GLU A 246 -29.17 2.60 54.51
C GLU A 246 -29.68 1.70 55.65
N ALA A 247 -30.06 0.47 55.30
CA ALA A 247 -30.68 -0.48 56.22
C ALA A 247 -29.72 -0.96 57.33
N TYR A 248 -28.41 -0.72 57.21
CA TYR A 248 -27.45 -0.96 58.29
C TYR A 248 -27.89 -0.32 59.61
N TYR A 249 -28.46 0.88 59.57
CA TYR A 249 -28.88 1.63 60.76
C TYR A 249 -30.19 1.15 61.40
N PHE A 250 -30.89 0.19 60.78
CA PHE A 250 -32.05 -0.46 61.38
C PHE A 250 -31.58 -1.58 62.30
N LEU A 251 -31.81 -1.48 63.61
CA LEU A 251 -31.40 -2.47 64.61
C LEU A 251 -29.89 -2.78 64.49
N ALA A 252 -29.08 -1.72 64.50
CA ALA A 252 -27.64 -1.78 64.30
C ALA A 252 -26.94 -2.44 65.49
N ARG A 253 -25.85 -3.15 65.22
CA ARG A 253 -25.04 -3.80 66.26
C ARG A 253 -24.25 -2.77 67.06
N PRO A 254 -24.19 -2.86 68.39
CA PRO A 254 -23.52 -1.87 69.23
C PRO A 254 -22.00 -1.83 69.00
N ASN A 255 -21.38 -2.98 68.77
CA ASN A 255 -19.95 -3.09 68.46
C ASN A 255 -19.57 -2.58 67.06
N GLU A 256 -20.56 -2.28 66.20
CA GLU A 256 -20.36 -1.66 64.89
C GLU A 256 -20.69 -0.16 64.97
N MET A 257 -21.80 0.19 65.61
CA MET A 257 -22.29 1.57 65.71
C MET A 257 -21.40 2.49 66.57
N ILE A 258 -20.70 1.95 67.58
CA ILE A 258 -19.81 2.72 68.47
C ILE A 258 -18.63 3.38 67.74
N TYR A 259 -18.26 2.93 66.53
CA TYR A 259 -17.21 3.57 65.74
C TYR A 259 -17.59 4.96 65.23
N HIS A 260 -18.89 5.27 65.21
CA HIS A 260 -19.41 6.51 64.65
C HIS A 260 -20.53 7.17 65.47
N HIS A 261 -21.03 6.54 66.54
CA HIS A 261 -21.94 7.14 67.53
C HIS A 261 -21.47 6.87 68.96
N LEU A 262 -21.36 7.92 69.77
CA LEU A 262 -21.05 7.84 71.20
C LEU A 262 -22.10 8.59 72.01
N PRO A 263 -22.89 7.94 72.88
CA PRO A 263 -23.80 8.62 73.80
C PRO A 263 -23.08 9.65 74.68
N ARG A 264 -23.81 10.67 75.14
CA ARG A 264 -23.30 11.52 76.22
C ARG A 264 -23.02 10.69 77.47
N LYS A 265 -22.14 11.19 78.34
CA LYS A 265 -21.67 10.44 79.51
C LYS A 265 -22.80 9.99 80.43
N GLU A 266 -23.83 10.81 80.59
CA GLU A 266 -25.02 10.50 81.42
C GLU A 266 -25.87 9.34 80.85
N GLU A 267 -25.66 8.99 79.58
CA GLU A 267 -26.39 7.96 78.84
C GLU A 267 -25.48 6.81 78.38
N GLU A 268 -24.31 6.62 78.99
CA GLU A 268 -23.32 5.62 78.57
C GLU A 268 -23.85 4.17 78.52
N ARG A 269 -24.90 3.85 79.31
CA ARG A 269 -25.60 2.56 79.25
C ARG A 269 -26.16 2.24 77.85
N TRP A 270 -26.47 3.26 77.06
CA TRP A 270 -26.99 3.13 75.70
C TRP A 270 -25.92 2.86 74.64
N GLN A 271 -24.66 2.70 75.05
CA GLN A 271 -23.67 2.06 74.18
C GLN A 271 -23.98 0.59 73.96
N LEU A 272 -24.69 -0.06 74.89
CA LEU A 272 -25.00 -1.50 74.87
C LEU A 272 -23.73 -2.37 74.73
N LEU A 273 -22.64 -1.93 75.36
CA LEU A 273 -21.36 -2.63 75.43
C LEU A 273 -21.08 -3.08 76.86
N GLU A 274 -20.38 -4.20 77.03
CA GLU A 274 -19.98 -4.73 78.35
C GLU A 274 -19.14 -3.70 79.11
N LYS A 275 -18.24 -3.02 78.40
CA LYS A 275 -17.42 -1.92 78.92
C LYS A 275 -17.68 -0.66 78.09
N PRO A 276 -18.22 0.40 78.68
CA PRO A 276 -18.42 1.67 77.98
C PRO A 276 -17.10 2.25 77.47
N ILE A 277 -17.11 2.66 76.21
CA ILE A 277 -16.05 3.43 75.55
C ILE A 277 -16.13 4.88 76.00
N SER A 278 -15.00 5.42 76.44
CA SER A 278 -14.85 6.84 76.79
C SER A 278 -14.68 7.71 75.54
N MET A 279 -14.92 9.03 75.67
CA MET A 279 -14.66 9.99 74.58
C MET A 279 -13.20 9.91 74.08
N ALA A 280 -12.22 9.74 74.97
CA ALA A 280 -10.82 9.63 74.58
C ALA A 280 -10.55 8.37 73.73
N GLN A 281 -11.13 7.23 74.11
CA GLN A 281 -11.03 5.99 73.33
C GLN A 281 -11.75 6.15 71.99
N TYR A 282 -12.96 6.70 71.99
CA TYR A 282 -13.74 6.95 70.77
C TYR A 282 -12.98 7.80 69.74
N LEU A 283 -12.26 8.84 70.18
CA LEU A 283 -11.42 9.67 69.30
C LEU A 283 -10.16 8.94 68.81
N SER A 284 -9.65 7.96 69.57
CA SER A 284 -8.52 7.13 69.14
C SER A 284 -8.92 6.00 68.19
N MET A 285 -10.21 5.66 68.10
CA MET A 285 -10.73 4.63 67.19
C MET A 285 -10.87 5.17 65.75
N PRO A 286 -10.74 4.33 64.72
CA PRO A 286 -10.92 4.74 63.33
C PRO A 286 -12.36 5.19 63.05
N LYS A 287 -12.55 5.94 61.97
CA LYS A 287 -13.88 6.24 61.44
C LYS A 287 -14.27 5.14 60.46
N LEU A 288 -15.06 4.19 60.94
CA LEU A 288 -15.60 3.09 60.12
C LEU A 288 -17.01 3.44 59.63
N ARG A 289 -17.27 3.18 58.35
CA ARG A 289 -18.58 3.38 57.70
C ARG A 289 -19.31 2.04 57.55
N PRO A 290 -20.64 2.03 57.34
CA PRO A 290 -21.42 0.81 57.13
C PRO A 290 -20.79 -0.18 56.15
N LEU A 291 -20.21 0.34 55.06
CA LEU A 291 -19.56 -0.46 54.04
C LEU A 291 -18.42 -1.35 54.56
N TYR A 292 -17.65 -0.89 55.56
CA TYR A 292 -16.59 -1.69 56.18
C TYR A 292 -17.15 -3.02 56.73
N PHE A 293 -18.29 -2.94 57.42
CA PHE A 293 -18.95 -4.10 58.01
C PHE A 293 -19.65 -4.95 56.94
N GLN A 294 -20.31 -4.33 55.97
CA GLN A 294 -20.98 -5.03 54.85
C GLN A 294 -19.99 -5.82 53.98
N LEU A 295 -18.75 -5.33 53.85
CA LEU A 295 -17.67 -6.01 53.13
C LEU A 295 -16.91 -7.04 53.97
N ASN A 296 -17.28 -7.25 55.24
CA ASN A 296 -16.57 -8.13 56.19
C ASN A 296 -15.06 -7.82 56.25
N MET A 297 -14.71 -6.54 56.28
CA MET A 297 -13.32 -6.11 56.40
C MET A 297 -12.84 -6.25 57.85
N GLU A 298 -11.57 -6.60 58.03
CA GLU A 298 -10.93 -6.69 59.35
C GLU A 298 -9.61 -5.90 59.33
N LEU A 299 -9.54 -4.81 60.10
CA LEU A 299 -8.35 -3.98 60.27
C LEU A 299 -7.36 -4.66 61.22
N ILE A 300 -6.35 -5.32 60.66
CA ILE A 300 -5.34 -6.07 61.42
C ILE A 300 -4.30 -5.14 62.06
N SER A 301 -3.89 -4.09 61.35
CA SER A 301 -2.93 -3.09 61.84
C SER A 301 -3.30 -1.73 61.26
N PRO A 302 -3.55 -0.69 62.08
CA PRO A 302 -3.22 -0.56 63.51
C PRO A 302 -4.30 -1.06 64.52
N CYS A 303 -5.08 -2.11 64.21
CA CYS A 303 -6.02 -2.81 65.10
C CYS A 303 -6.91 -1.90 66.00
N ASN A 304 -8.07 -1.49 65.48
CA ASN A 304 -9.04 -0.61 66.16
C ASN A 304 -8.51 0.78 66.56
N LEU A 305 -7.34 1.20 66.07
CA LEU A 305 -6.82 2.56 66.24
C LEU A 305 -6.90 3.36 64.92
N ALA A 306 -7.11 4.67 65.04
CA ALA A 306 -7.11 5.59 63.91
C ALA A 306 -5.69 5.96 63.47
N HIS A 307 -4.75 6.01 64.42
CA HIS A 307 -3.39 6.48 64.15
C HIS A 307 -2.54 5.41 63.48
N VAL A 308 -1.85 5.80 62.42
CA VAL A 308 -0.87 4.99 61.71
C VAL A 308 0.46 5.73 61.75
N ASP A 309 1.51 5.03 62.15
CA ASP A 309 2.86 5.57 62.17
C ASP A 309 3.67 5.14 60.94
N LEU A 310 4.66 5.95 60.57
CA LEU A 310 5.68 5.51 59.61
C LEU A 310 6.43 4.31 60.19
N LEU A 311 6.74 3.33 59.36
CA LEU A 311 7.64 2.24 59.78
C LEU A 311 9.03 2.81 60.09
N ALA A 312 9.67 2.28 61.13
CA ALA A 312 11.01 2.72 61.55
C ALA A 312 11.99 2.71 60.36
N GLU A 313 12.70 3.82 60.18
CA GLU A 313 13.66 4.04 59.08
C GLU A 313 13.08 3.99 57.65
N ARG A 314 11.74 3.93 57.51
CA ARG A 314 11.06 3.96 56.21
C ARG A 314 10.29 5.27 56.04
N SER A 315 10.11 5.70 54.80
CA SER A 315 9.29 6.88 54.45
C SER A 315 7.85 6.52 54.10
N TYR A 316 7.36 5.38 54.59
CA TYR A 316 5.99 4.94 54.38
C TYR A 316 5.44 4.25 55.63
N ALA A 317 4.12 4.32 55.76
CA ALA A 317 3.32 3.59 56.73
C ALA A 317 2.69 2.36 56.06
N VAL A 318 2.33 1.35 56.86
CA VAL A 318 1.65 0.14 56.39
C VAL A 318 0.37 -0.09 57.17
N VAL A 319 -0.73 -0.25 56.45
CA VAL A 319 -2.03 -0.67 56.99
C VAL A 319 -2.31 -2.09 56.46
N LEU A 320 -2.66 -2.99 57.38
CA LEU A 320 -2.98 -4.38 57.06
C LEU A 320 -4.47 -4.62 57.21
N ILE A 321 -5.11 -5.06 56.13
CA ILE A 321 -6.56 -5.27 56.08
C ILE A 321 -6.82 -6.66 55.53
N LYS A 322 -7.56 -7.47 56.27
CA LYS A 322 -8.04 -8.76 55.80
C LYS A 322 -9.44 -8.60 55.21
N THR A 323 -9.67 -9.23 54.08
CA THR A 323 -10.93 -9.14 53.34
C THR A 323 -11.30 -10.49 52.71
N PRO A 324 -12.58 -10.74 52.43
CA PRO A 324 -12.98 -11.83 51.53
C PRO A 324 -12.32 -11.74 50.14
N ALA A 325 -12.29 -12.86 49.42
CA ALA A 325 -11.60 -12.98 48.13
C ALA A 325 -12.23 -12.17 47.00
N ASP A 326 -13.51 -11.84 47.15
CA ASP A 326 -14.32 -11.07 46.22
C ASP A 326 -14.35 -9.57 46.56
N VAL A 327 -13.53 -9.10 47.50
CA VAL A 327 -13.47 -7.67 47.87
C VAL A 327 -12.23 -7.02 47.27
N HIS A 328 -12.44 -5.92 46.57
CA HIS A 328 -11.37 -5.09 46.00
C HIS A 328 -11.24 -3.79 46.78
N LEU A 329 -10.00 -3.38 47.06
CA LEU A 329 -9.70 -2.14 47.79
C LEU A 329 -8.98 -1.12 46.92
N LEU A 330 -9.32 0.15 47.14
CA LEU A 330 -8.53 1.31 46.75
C LEU A 330 -8.23 2.14 48.01
N ALA A 331 -7.24 3.01 47.93
CA ALA A 331 -7.01 3.98 48.98
C ALA A 331 -6.57 5.31 48.38
N HIS A 332 -6.50 6.35 49.19
CA HIS A 332 -5.72 7.53 48.87
C HIS A 332 -5.28 8.21 50.17
N LEU A 333 -4.20 8.95 50.06
CA LEU A 333 -3.69 9.79 51.13
C LEU A 333 -4.10 11.23 50.84
N GLU A 334 -4.60 11.96 51.82
CA GLU A 334 -5.01 13.36 51.71
C GLU A 334 -4.27 14.24 52.70
N MET A 335 -3.95 15.46 52.29
CA MET A 335 -3.42 16.52 53.15
C MET A 335 -4.21 17.79 52.88
N ASN A 336 -4.77 18.42 53.92
CA ASN A 336 -5.60 19.63 53.81
C ASN A 336 -6.73 19.49 52.77
N GLY A 337 -7.40 18.33 52.74
CA GLY A 337 -8.47 18.02 51.79
C GLY A 337 -8.03 17.80 50.33
N LYS A 338 -6.72 17.75 50.05
CA LYS A 338 -6.17 17.46 48.71
C LYS A 338 -5.50 16.09 48.70
N LYS A 339 -5.78 15.30 47.66
CA LYS A 339 -5.12 14.01 47.43
C LYS A 339 -3.62 14.20 47.20
N VAL A 340 -2.82 13.43 47.90
CA VAL A 340 -1.36 13.33 47.74
C VAL A 340 -1.08 12.41 46.55
N GLU A 341 -0.53 12.97 45.48
CA GLU A 341 -0.14 12.20 44.30
C GLU A 341 1.00 11.24 44.65
N GLY A 342 0.86 9.98 44.21
CA GLY A 342 1.77 8.91 44.53
C GLY A 342 1.88 8.54 46.02
N GLY A 343 0.90 8.94 46.82
CA GLY A 343 0.90 8.77 48.27
C GLY A 343 0.54 7.37 48.77
N TYR A 344 0.22 6.40 47.91
CA TYR A 344 -0.17 5.06 48.33
C TYR A 344 0.08 3.96 47.30
N GLN A 345 0.19 2.71 47.77
CA GLN A 345 0.18 1.49 46.97
C GLN A 345 -0.53 0.38 47.74
N ILE A 346 -1.32 -0.46 47.06
CA ILE A 346 -1.98 -1.62 47.69
C ILE A 346 -1.50 -2.89 47.02
N ILE A 347 -1.12 -3.89 47.83
CA ILE A 347 -0.72 -5.22 47.40
C ILE A 347 -1.64 -6.24 48.06
N PHE A 348 -2.28 -7.10 47.28
CA PHE A 348 -3.14 -8.18 47.79
C PHE A 348 -2.43 -9.53 47.79
N ASP A 349 -2.21 -10.09 48.97
CA ASP A 349 -1.74 -11.47 49.15
C ASP A 349 -2.94 -12.43 49.09
N ARG A 350 -3.14 -13.07 47.93
CA ARG A 350 -4.26 -14.01 47.70
C ARG A 350 -4.22 -15.23 48.61
N LEU A 351 -3.04 -15.70 49.02
CA LEU A 351 -2.92 -16.88 49.88
C LEU A 351 -3.36 -16.56 51.31
N LYS A 352 -3.05 -15.36 51.80
CA LYS A 352 -3.42 -14.90 53.14
C LYS A 352 -4.73 -14.12 53.20
N GLN A 353 -5.33 -13.83 52.05
CA GLN A 353 -6.53 -12.98 51.94
C GLN A 353 -6.32 -11.63 52.64
N MET A 354 -5.17 -11.01 52.37
CA MET A 354 -4.67 -9.85 53.10
C MET A 354 -4.18 -8.77 52.15
N HIS A 355 -4.72 -7.56 52.31
CA HIS A 355 -4.24 -6.36 51.67
C HIS A 355 -3.16 -5.69 52.53
N ARG A 356 -2.00 -5.46 51.94
CA ARG A 356 -0.92 -4.61 52.46
C ARG A 356 -1.00 -3.26 51.77
N CYS A 357 -1.43 -2.23 52.50
CA CYS A 357 -1.60 -0.88 51.99
C CYS A 357 -0.45 0.00 52.48
N TYR A 358 0.44 0.39 51.58
CA TYR A 358 1.54 1.31 51.82
C TYR A 358 1.08 2.74 51.62
N PHE A 359 1.48 3.64 52.52
CA PHE A 359 1.16 5.07 52.44
C PHE A 359 2.43 5.89 52.58
N ALA A 360 2.82 6.62 51.54
CA ALA A 360 4.03 7.43 51.49
C ALA A 360 3.67 8.93 51.48
N PRO A 361 3.79 9.64 52.62
CA PRO A 361 3.53 11.07 52.68
C PRO A 361 4.62 11.86 51.96
N ALA A 362 4.27 13.02 51.40
CA ALA A 362 5.22 13.91 50.73
C ALA A 362 5.80 15.00 51.65
N ASN A 363 5.08 15.34 52.72
CA ASN A 363 5.40 16.45 53.63
C ASN A 363 5.21 16.04 55.08
N VAL A 364 5.75 16.85 55.99
CA VAL A 364 5.44 16.79 57.44
C VAL A 364 4.02 17.29 57.67
N GLY A 365 3.29 16.67 58.61
CA GLY A 365 1.94 17.07 59.02
C GLY A 365 0.96 15.91 59.11
N LYS A 366 -0.29 16.22 59.49
CA LYS A 366 -1.39 15.26 59.58
C LYS A 366 -1.95 14.96 58.19
N HIS A 367 -1.92 13.69 57.82
CA HIS A 367 -2.51 13.16 56.61
C HIS A 367 -3.71 12.29 56.95
N LYS A 368 -4.72 12.29 56.08
CA LYS A 368 -5.88 11.41 56.17
C LYS A 368 -5.72 10.27 55.19
N ILE A 369 -5.78 9.04 55.66
CA ILE A 369 -5.84 7.84 54.84
C ILE A 369 -7.30 7.50 54.65
N VAL A 370 -7.75 7.43 53.39
CA VAL A 370 -9.13 7.03 53.05
C VAL A 370 -9.05 5.70 52.30
N VAL A 371 -9.62 4.65 52.87
CA VAL A 371 -9.72 3.33 52.22
C VAL A 371 -11.14 3.16 51.67
N LEU A 372 -11.21 2.78 50.40
CA LEU A 372 -12.44 2.48 49.69
C LEU A 372 -12.52 0.99 49.36
N GLY A 373 -13.73 0.47 49.25
CA GLY A 373 -13.96 -0.93 48.86
C GLY A 373 -15.17 -1.09 47.93
N LYS A 374 -15.21 -2.24 47.25
CA LYS A 374 -16.36 -2.77 46.51
C LYS A 374 -16.30 -4.30 46.44
N ARG A 375 -17.40 -4.96 46.09
CA ARG A 375 -17.40 -6.39 45.73
C ARG A 375 -17.13 -6.58 44.23
N GLY A 376 -16.44 -7.64 43.87
CA GLY A 376 -15.86 -7.88 42.54
C GLY A 376 -16.85 -8.25 41.43
N ASP A 377 -18.09 -8.57 41.78
CA ASP A 377 -19.08 -9.06 40.81
C ASP A 377 -19.74 -7.95 39.98
N ASP A 378 -19.58 -6.67 40.36
CA ASP A 378 -20.25 -5.56 39.69
C ASP A 378 -19.25 -4.58 39.06
N LYS A 379 -18.97 -4.78 37.76
CA LYS A 379 -18.07 -3.92 36.96
C LYS A 379 -18.55 -2.46 36.89
N ASN A 380 -19.82 -2.19 37.20
CA ASN A 380 -20.40 -0.85 37.19
C ASN A 380 -20.45 -0.19 38.57
N GLU A 381 -20.07 -0.90 39.65
CA GLU A 381 -20.12 -0.36 40.99
C GLU A 381 -18.88 0.49 41.29
N SER A 382 -19.10 1.73 41.71
CA SER A 382 -18.04 2.67 42.10
C SER A 382 -17.49 2.33 43.48
N TYR A 383 -16.18 2.51 43.68
CA TYR A 383 -15.58 2.41 45.01
C TYR A 383 -16.18 3.44 45.98
N HIS A 384 -16.60 2.97 47.14
CA HIS A 384 -17.14 3.80 48.21
C HIS A 384 -16.23 3.74 49.43
N SER A 385 -16.15 4.84 50.18
CA SER A 385 -15.31 4.91 51.38
C SER A 385 -15.80 3.94 52.45
N ALA A 386 -14.90 3.11 52.96
CA ALA A 386 -15.17 2.13 54.00
C ALA A 386 -14.59 2.57 55.35
N MET A 387 -13.38 3.16 55.37
CA MET A 387 -12.74 3.64 56.59
C MET A 387 -11.84 4.85 56.35
N ASP A 388 -11.69 5.68 57.39
CA ASP A 388 -10.68 6.73 57.46
C ASP A 388 -9.72 6.47 58.63
N LEU A 389 -8.42 6.69 58.38
CA LEU A 389 -7.31 6.62 59.34
C LEU A 389 -6.48 7.92 59.27
N ILE A 390 -5.58 8.12 60.24
CA ILE A 390 -4.74 9.31 60.40
C ILE A 390 -3.27 8.90 60.36
N LEU A 391 -2.48 9.57 59.54
CA LEU A 391 -1.02 9.45 59.50
C LEU A 391 -0.40 10.80 59.88
N ASP A 392 0.09 10.95 61.11
CA ASP A 392 0.72 12.18 61.60
C ASP A 392 2.25 12.11 61.46
N VAL A 393 2.77 12.76 60.43
CA VAL A 393 4.19 12.75 60.12
C VAL A 393 4.88 13.87 60.87
N LYS A 394 5.71 13.53 61.86
CA LYS A 394 6.50 14.51 62.63
C LYS A 394 7.79 14.94 61.93
N GLN A 395 8.42 14.03 61.20
CA GLN A 395 9.67 14.27 60.47
C GLN A 395 9.73 13.38 59.22
N MET A 396 10.24 13.91 58.11
CA MET A 396 10.46 13.14 56.88
C MET A 396 11.85 12.46 56.89
N PRO A 397 11.95 11.19 56.48
CA PRO A 397 13.24 10.52 56.27
C PRO A 397 14.04 11.11 55.11
N ALA A 398 15.37 10.92 55.12
CA ALA A 398 16.27 11.48 54.09
C ALA A 398 16.00 10.96 52.67
N LYS A 399 15.52 9.71 52.54
CA LYS A 399 15.10 9.11 51.27
C LYS A 399 13.59 8.90 51.30
N CYS A 400 12.86 9.67 50.51
CA CYS A 400 11.41 9.55 50.35
C CYS A 400 11.09 8.65 49.15
N VAL A 401 10.30 7.60 49.38
CA VAL A 401 9.68 6.80 48.30
C VAL A 401 8.37 7.45 47.86
N SER A 402 7.92 7.10 46.66
CA SER A 402 6.64 7.53 46.14
C SER A 402 6.13 6.51 45.13
N PHE A 403 4.82 6.30 45.06
CA PHE A 403 4.25 5.19 44.30
C PHE A 403 3.58 5.65 43.02
N PRO A 404 3.66 4.89 41.92
CA PRO A 404 3.03 5.28 40.66
C PRO A 404 1.52 5.34 40.81
N LYS A 405 0.88 6.16 39.98
CA LYS A 405 -0.57 6.25 39.95
C LYS A 405 -1.11 4.98 39.29
N ILE A 406 -2.03 4.30 39.96
CA ILE A 406 -2.62 3.03 39.52
C ILE A 406 -4.13 3.19 39.35
N TRP A 407 -4.69 2.54 38.33
CA TRP A 407 -6.13 2.45 38.05
C TRP A 407 -6.62 1.01 38.24
N GLU A 408 -7.94 0.82 38.32
CA GLU A 408 -8.59 -0.51 38.49
C GLU A 408 -8.08 -1.53 37.48
N THR A 409 -7.89 -1.11 36.21
CA THR A 409 -7.37 -1.94 35.12
C THR A 409 -6.05 -2.63 35.45
N PHE A 410 -5.18 -2.03 36.27
CA PHE A 410 -3.92 -2.65 36.67
C PHE A 410 -4.15 -3.90 37.54
N THR A 411 -5.05 -3.79 38.51
CA THR A 411 -5.41 -4.88 39.42
C THR A 411 -6.26 -5.92 38.72
N ASP A 412 -7.26 -5.50 37.94
CA ASP A 412 -8.19 -6.37 37.23
C ASP A 412 -7.47 -7.29 36.23
N LEU A 413 -6.43 -6.77 35.57
CA LEU A 413 -5.61 -7.52 34.61
C LEU A 413 -4.37 -8.16 35.24
N GLY A 414 -4.19 -8.09 36.56
CA GLY A 414 -3.10 -8.74 37.29
C GLY A 414 -1.70 -8.27 36.87
N LEU A 415 -1.52 -6.96 36.66
CA LEU A 415 -0.23 -6.38 36.29
C LEU A 415 0.70 -6.25 37.51
N GLU A 416 2.00 -6.37 37.28
CA GLU A 416 3.05 -6.21 38.30
C GLU A 416 4.14 -5.25 37.78
N ILE A 417 4.54 -4.26 38.59
CA ILE A 417 5.66 -3.36 38.28
C ILE A 417 6.96 -4.03 38.74
N MET A 418 7.83 -4.32 37.78
CA MET A 418 9.13 -4.93 38.05
C MET A 418 10.22 -3.87 38.25
N SER A 419 10.13 -2.71 37.56
CA SER A 419 11.04 -1.58 37.74
C SER A 419 10.45 -0.30 37.10
N PRO A 420 10.59 0.89 37.72
CA PRO A 420 11.07 1.11 39.10
C PRO A 420 9.98 0.76 40.14
N GLN A 421 10.38 0.25 41.31
CA GLN A 421 9.44 -0.17 42.36
C GLN A 421 9.24 0.87 43.48
N ASP A 422 10.20 1.79 43.66
CA ASP A 422 10.28 2.70 44.82
C ASP A 422 10.07 4.18 44.47
N THR A 423 9.76 4.49 43.20
CA THR A 423 9.51 5.86 42.76
C THR A 423 8.45 5.93 41.65
N HIS A 424 7.56 6.92 41.73
CA HIS A 424 6.75 7.36 40.59
C HIS A 424 7.42 8.43 39.75
N LEU A 425 8.48 9.06 40.26
CA LEU A 425 9.22 10.13 39.60
C LEU A 425 10.55 9.58 39.08
N ILE A 426 10.63 9.40 37.76
CA ILE A 426 11.85 8.99 37.06
C ILE A 426 12.60 10.24 36.63
N LYS A 427 13.80 10.45 37.17
CA LYS A 427 14.65 11.58 36.79
C LYS A 427 15.58 11.16 35.65
N LEU A 428 15.46 11.82 34.50
CA LEU A 428 16.42 11.70 33.41
C LEU A 428 17.45 12.81 33.57
N VAL A 429 18.67 12.44 33.97
CA VAL A 429 19.81 13.33 34.18
C VAL A 429 21.03 12.77 33.43
N ASN A 430 22.08 13.56 33.24
CA ASN A 430 23.36 13.14 32.66
C ASN A 430 23.25 12.58 31.21
N GLY A 431 22.32 13.11 30.40
CA GLY A 431 22.20 12.71 29.00
C GLY A 431 21.55 11.35 28.76
N VAL A 432 20.82 10.80 29.75
CA VAL A 432 19.98 9.62 29.53
C VAL A 432 18.79 9.99 28.65
N ALA A 433 18.65 9.33 27.50
CA ALA A 433 17.68 9.71 26.47
C ALA A 433 16.24 9.21 26.71
N PHE A 434 16.03 8.22 27.58
CA PHE A 434 14.71 7.65 27.83
C PHE A 434 14.60 7.01 29.21
N ALA A 435 13.38 6.95 29.74
CA ALA A 435 13.00 6.16 30.90
C ALA A 435 12.54 4.76 30.46
N GLN A 436 12.91 3.71 31.20
CA GLN A 436 12.40 2.36 30.98
C GLN A 436 11.59 1.90 32.19
N ILE A 437 10.36 1.46 31.92
CA ILE A 437 9.48 0.84 32.90
C ILE A 437 9.26 -0.61 32.48
N LEU A 438 9.43 -1.53 33.42
CA LEU A 438 9.30 -2.97 33.22
C LEU A 438 8.02 -3.46 33.89
N ILE A 439 7.09 -4.02 33.10
CA ILE A 439 5.81 -4.54 33.57
C ILE A 439 5.73 -6.03 33.30
N LYS A 440 5.41 -6.81 34.33
CA LYS A 440 5.00 -8.21 34.17
C LYS A 440 3.47 -8.26 34.07
N ALA A 441 2.97 -9.05 33.13
CA ALA A 441 1.55 -9.14 32.82
C ALA A 441 1.20 -10.58 32.43
N PRO A 442 -0.04 -11.05 32.70
CA PRO A 442 -0.54 -12.33 32.21
C PRO A 442 -0.46 -12.45 30.68
N GLU A 443 -0.37 -13.69 30.17
CA GLU A 443 -0.20 -13.93 28.72
C GLU A 443 -1.37 -13.42 27.87
N ASN A 444 -2.56 -13.27 28.44
CA ASN A 444 -3.76 -12.76 27.76
C ASN A 444 -3.85 -11.22 27.76
N VAL A 445 -2.86 -10.48 28.27
CA VAL A 445 -2.90 -9.02 28.39
C VAL A 445 -1.98 -8.32 27.39
N GLU A 446 -2.38 -7.13 26.95
CA GLU A 446 -1.60 -6.24 26.09
C GLU A 446 -1.42 -4.87 26.71
N LEU A 447 -0.25 -4.26 26.49
CA LEU A 447 0.08 -2.92 26.98
C LEU A 447 0.32 -1.93 25.83
N LEU A 448 -0.02 -0.66 26.08
CA LEU A 448 0.23 0.49 25.23
C LEU A 448 0.82 1.63 26.07
N GLY A 449 1.82 2.33 25.54
CA GLY A 449 2.43 3.48 26.21
C GLY A 449 1.98 4.80 25.61
N LYS A 450 1.83 5.82 26.45
CA LYS A 450 1.52 7.19 26.07
C LYS A 450 2.39 8.14 26.91
N LEU A 451 3.09 9.05 26.24
CA LEU A 451 3.84 10.13 26.89
C LEU A 451 3.11 11.44 26.65
N THR A 452 2.86 12.22 27.70
CA THR A 452 2.27 13.57 27.62
C THR A 452 3.14 14.57 28.35
N ASP A 453 3.28 15.78 27.80
CA ASP A 453 3.92 16.89 28.50
C ASP A 453 2.99 17.53 29.55
N GLU A 454 3.49 18.54 30.27
CA GLU A 454 2.77 19.29 31.30
C GLU A 454 1.51 20.02 30.80
N THR A 455 1.42 20.32 29.50
CA THR A 455 0.23 20.93 28.88
C THR A 455 -0.84 19.90 28.52
N GLY A 456 -0.52 18.60 28.67
CA GLY A 456 -1.37 17.48 28.26
C GLY A 456 -1.21 17.10 26.79
N LYS A 457 -0.28 17.70 26.04
CA LYS A 457 -0.03 17.36 24.64
C LYS A 457 0.64 15.98 24.56
N VAL A 458 0.10 15.11 23.70
CA VAL A 458 0.61 13.75 23.49
C VAL A 458 1.83 13.77 22.57
N LEU A 459 2.93 13.21 23.05
CA LEU A 459 4.12 12.96 22.26
C LEU A 459 3.97 11.62 21.55
N ASN A 460 3.37 11.65 20.34
CA ASN A 460 3.05 10.43 19.56
C ASN A 460 4.25 9.51 19.27
N SER A 461 5.47 10.03 19.38
CA SER A 461 6.73 9.30 19.14
C SER A 461 7.59 9.15 20.41
N GLY A 462 7.03 9.53 21.56
CA GLY A 462 7.71 9.54 22.85
C GLY A 462 7.58 8.23 23.63
N ALA A 463 6.84 7.23 23.13
CA ALA A 463 6.66 5.95 23.81
C ALA A 463 6.88 4.75 22.87
N GLN A 464 7.57 3.72 23.37
CA GLN A 464 7.75 2.43 22.71
C GLN A 464 7.46 1.31 23.73
N VAL A 465 6.43 0.52 23.48
CA VAL A 465 6.02 -0.59 24.36
C VAL A 465 6.06 -1.90 23.60
N TYR A 466 6.76 -2.89 24.13
CA TYR A 466 6.85 -4.21 23.53
C TYR A 466 7.07 -5.32 24.55
N PHE A 467 6.64 -6.53 24.20
CA PHE A 467 6.86 -7.72 25.00
C PHE A 467 8.18 -8.40 24.62
N SER A 468 9.11 -8.52 25.57
CA SER A 468 10.34 -9.29 25.43
C SER A 468 10.06 -10.78 25.67
N ARG A 469 10.18 -11.61 24.64
CA ARG A 469 9.96 -13.07 24.75
C ARG A 469 11.04 -13.78 25.55
N GLU A 470 12.27 -13.28 25.49
CA GLU A 470 13.42 -13.86 26.21
C GLU A 470 13.27 -13.67 27.72
N GLU A 471 12.84 -12.47 28.14
CA GLU A 471 12.70 -12.10 29.56
C GLU A 471 11.27 -12.30 30.10
N LYS A 472 10.30 -12.63 29.24
CA LYS A 472 8.87 -12.73 29.56
C LYS A 472 8.32 -11.49 30.27
N ILE A 473 8.74 -10.31 29.82
CA ILE A 473 8.40 -9.02 30.43
C ILE A 473 8.06 -7.96 29.38
N TRP A 474 7.18 -7.03 29.70
CA TRP A 474 6.94 -5.85 28.87
C TRP A 474 7.97 -4.76 29.17
N LYS A 475 8.61 -4.26 28.12
CA LYS A 475 9.53 -3.12 28.16
C LYS A 475 8.81 -1.89 27.62
N CYS A 476 8.61 -0.90 28.49
CA CYS A 476 7.94 0.35 28.19
C CYS A 476 8.96 1.50 28.24
N ASN A 477 9.46 1.91 27.09
CA ASN A 477 10.44 2.99 26.95
C ASN A 477 9.74 4.32 26.66
N PHE A 478 10.11 5.37 27.37
CA PHE A 478 9.55 6.71 27.23
C PHE A 478 10.67 7.74 27.02
N ALA A 479 10.70 8.38 25.84
CA ALA A 479 11.70 9.38 25.46
C ALA A 479 11.04 10.76 25.31
N PRO A 480 11.26 11.67 26.27
CA PRO A 480 10.82 13.04 26.13
C PRO A 480 11.65 13.80 25.07
N ASP A 481 11.05 14.80 24.44
CA ASP A 481 11.66 15.58 23.34
C ASP A 481 12.17 16.96 23.78
N GLN A 482 11.99 17.33 25.04
CA GLN A 482 12.50 18.58 25.59
C GLN A 482 12.69 18.44 27.10
N ASN A 483 13.44 19.37 27.69
CA ASN A 483 13.52 19.45 29.14
C ASN A 483 12.15 19.83 29.71
N GLY A 484 11.73 19.19 30.80
CA GLY A 484 10.44 19.42 31.43
C GLY A 484 9.90 18.21 32.17
N LEU A 485 8.67 18.35 32.66
CA LEU A 485 7.91 17.29 33.32
C LEU A 485 6.97 16.60 32.32
N PHE A 486 6.97 15.28 32.35
CA PHE A 486 6.13 14.44 31.50
C PHE A 486 5.40 13.39 32.31
N GLU A 487 4.28 12.92 31.79
CA GLU A 487 3.50 11.80 32.30
C GLU A 487 3.64 10.61 31.34
N ALA A 488 4.25 9.54 31.82
CA ALA A 488 4.37 8.26 31.13
C ALA A 488 3.26 7.31 31.60
N ALA A 489 2.19 7.24 30.82
CA ALA A 489 1.05 6.36 31.08
C ALA A 489 1.19 5.04 30.32
N ILE A 490 0.97 3.93 31.03
CA ILE A 490 0.86 2.57 30.49
C ILE A 490 -0.61 2.17 30.61
N MET A 491 -1.22 1.91 29.47
CA MET A 491 -2.60 1.47 29.33
C MET A 491 -2.62 -0.03 29.01
N ALA A 492 -3.68 -0.73 29.40
CA ALA A 492 -3.79 -2.17 29.25
C ALA A 492 -5.19 -2.60 28.80
N LYS A 493 -5.27 -3.78 28.17
CA LYS A 493 -6.50 -4.51 27.88
C LYS A 493 -6.24 -6.01 27.68
N GLU A 494 -7.29 -6.82 27.66
CA GLU A 494 -7.17 -8.22 27.24
C GLU A 494 -7.00 -8.35 25.72
N LYS A 495 -6.25 -9.37 25.27
CA LYS A 495 -5.95 -9.65 23.86
C LYS A 495 -7.19 -9.87 23.00
N ASN A 496 -8.26 -10.41 23.60
CA ASN A 496 -9.49 -10.75 22.90
C ASN A 496 -10.50 -9.59 22.90
N ASP A 497 -10.21 -8.52 23.64
CA ASP A 497 -11.06 -7.33 23.70
C ASP A 497 -10.81 -6.43 22.48
N THR A 498 -11.85 -6.24 21.66
CA THR A 498 -11.82 -5.33 20.50
C THR A 498 -11.96 -3.86 20.89
N GLY A 499 -12.23 -3.57 22.16
CA GLY A 499 -12.35 -2.24 22.74
C GLY A 499 -11.03 -1.47 22.90
N SER A 500 -11.17 -0.29 23.51
CA SER A 500 -10.08 0.66 23.78
C SER A 500 -9.13 0.19 24.89
N TYR A 501 -7.88 0.65 24.85
CA TYR A 501 -6.98 0.50 26.00
C TYR A 501 -7.41 1.43 27.14
N TRP A 502 -7.37 0.93 28.37
CA TRP A 502 -7.67 1.71 29.57
C TRP A 502 -6.40 2.00 30.36
N SER A 503 -6.30 3.18 30.98
CA SER A 503 -5.15 3.52 31.82
C SER A 503 -4.98 2.48 32.92
N ALA A 504 -3.76 1.98 33.11
CA ALA A 504 -3.45 0.99 34.13
C ALA A 504 -2.47 1.56 35.17
N VAL A 505 -1.34 2.12 34.72
CA VAL A 505 -0.34 2.72 35.60
C VAL A 505 0.31 3.93 34.95
N SER A 506 0.72 4.93 35.72
CA SER A 506 1.51 6.05 35.20
C SER A 506 2.60 6.54 36.15
N PHE A 507 3.65 7.08 35.53
CA PHE A 507 4.84 7.63 36.17
C PHE A 507 5.08 9.05 35.69
N LYS A 508 5.65 9.90 36.55
CA LYS A 508 6.20 11.20 36.19
C LYS A 508 7.65 11.03 35.70
N ILE A 509 8.01 11.75 34.65
CA ILE A 509 9.40 11.84 34.17
C ILE A 509 9.83 13.30 34.28
N ASP A 510 10.84 13.58 35.12
CA ASP A 510 11.53 14.87 35.18
C ASP A 510 12.77 14.79 34.30
N ALA A 511 12.69 15.40 33.13
CA ALA A 511 13.74 15.32 32.12
C ALA A 511 14.59 16.59 32.10
N LYS A 512 15.88 16.42 32.38
CA LYS A 512 16.88 17.50 32.39
C LYS A 512 18.09 17.08 31.57
N GLN A 513 18.57 18.00 30.72
CA GLN A 513 19.74 17.77 29.86
C GLN A 513 19.51 16.65 28.83
N ILE A 514 18.37 16.68 28.11
CA ILE A 514 18.08 15.70 27.06
C ILE A 514 19.12 15.80 25.92
N PRO A 515 19.63 14.67 25.40
CA PRO A 515 20.56 14.64 24.27
C PRO A 515 19.98 15.26 22.99
N SER A 516 20.81 15.98 22.23
CA SER A 516 20.48 16.47 20.88
C SER A 516 21.30 15.71 19.82
N PRO A 517 20.67 15.14 18.78
CA PRO A 517 19.23 15.19 18.47
C PRO A 517 18.39 14.29 19.40
N ASN A 518 17.15 14.71 19.64
CA ASN A 518 16.23 14.02 20.54
C ASN A 518 15.92 12.60 20.05
N MET A 519 15.91 11.65 20.98
CA MET A 519 15.48 10.29 20.68
C MET A 519 13.97 10.25 20.43
N SER A 520 13.55 9.54 19.39
CA SER A 520 12.12 9.32 19.13
C SER A 520 11.90 7.94 18.51
N TYR A 521 10.74 7.35 18.77
CA TYR A 521 10.46 5.99 18.35
C TYR A 521 9.43 5.95 17.22
N PRO A 522 9.67 5.18 16.15
CA PRO A 522 8.65 4.94 15.14
C PRO A 522 7.47 4.22 15.78
N ARG A 523 6.26 4.52 15.30
CA ARG A 523 5.07 3.82 15.77
C ARG A 523 5.15 2.37 15.32
N THR A 524 5.17 1.44 16.27
CA THR A 524 5.11 0.00 16.02
C THR A 524 3.73 -0.55 16.37
N TRP A 525 3.32 -1.58 15.64
CA TRP A 525 2.14 -2.39 15.96
C TRP A 525 2.57 -3.73 16.56
N LYS A 526 1.66 -4.40 17.27
CA LYS A 526 1.88 -5.73 17.87
C LYS A 526 2.49 -6.73 16.88
N LEU A 527 2.07 -6.67 15.62
CA LEU A 527 2.54 -7.57 14.58
C LEU A 527 4.08 -7.52 14.41
N PHE A 528 4.69 -6.34 14.50
CA PHE A 528 6.14 -6.16 14.38
C PHE A 528 6.91 -7.05 15.37
N HIS A 529 6.46 -7.05 16.63
CA HIS A 529 7.08 -7.85 17.68
C HIS A 529 6.67 -9.33 17.61
N ASN A 530 5.41 -9.63 17.28
CA ASN A 530 4.93 -11.00 17.14
C ASN A 530 5.68 -11.80 16.07
N LEU A 531 6.06 -11.13 14.98
CA LEU A 531 6.84 -11.70 13.90
C LEU A 531 8.35 -11.64 14.14
N GLY A 532 8.81 -11.20 15.33
CA GLY A 532 10.24 -11.14 15.65
C GLY A 532 11.05 -10.16 14.80
N MET A 533 10.40 -9.12 14.27
CA MET A 533 11.06 -8.13 13.41
C MET A 533 11.98 -7.23 14.24
N LYS A 534 13.14 -6.86 13.69
CA LYS A 534 14.13 -5.96 14.32
C LYS A 534 14.46 -4.80 13.38
N LEU A 535 14.30 -3.58 13.86
CA LEU A 535 14.70 -2.37 13.13
C LEU A 535 16.21 -2.24 13.17
N VAL A 536 16.84 -2.15 12.01
CA VAL A 536 18.31 -2.03 11.87
C VAL A 536 18.71 -0.57 11.62
N SER A 537 17.94 0.16 10.81
CA SER A 537 18.19 1.59 10.53
C SER A 537 16.92 2.26 9.98
N PRO A 538 16.65 3.53 10.31
CA PRO A 538 17.36 4.34 11.29
C PRO A 538 17.03 3.91 12.73
N MET A 539 18.01 3.96 13.64
CA MET A 539 17.78 3.71 15.07
C MET A 539 17.53 5.02 15.81
N GLY A 540 16.64 5.00 16.81
CA GLY A 540 16.44 6.14 17.72
C GLY A 540 15.74 7.37 17.12
N THR A 541 15.18 7.28 15.92
CA THR A 541 14.31 8.33 15.36
C THR A 541 13.10 7.76 14.64
N HIS A 542 11.96 8.46 14.75
CA HIS A 542 10.76 8.24 13.92
C HIS A 542 10.70 9.15 12.70
N LEU A 543 11.48 10.25 12.72
CA LEU A 543 11.52 11.27 11.68
C LEU A 543 12.82 11.14 10.88
N ILE A 544 12.66 10.94 9.59
CA ILE A 544 13.75 10.82 8.65
C ILE A 544 13.83 12.13 7.85
N ASN A 545 14.85 12.94 8.09
CA ASN A 545 15.10 14.15 7.32
C ASN A 545 15.92 13.79 6.08
N MET A 546 15.37 14.05 4.89
CA MET A 546 16.11 13.88 3.64
C MET A 546 16.99 15.09 3.38
N ASN A 547 18.26 14.85 3.06
CA ASN A 547 19.21 15.90 2.71
C ASN A 547 18.95 16.44 1.29
N SER A 548 19.46 17.65 1.00
CA SER A 548 19.36 18.24 -0.33
C SER A 548 19.96 17.31 -1.39
N GLY A 549 19.17 16.99 -2.42
CA GLY A 549 19.58 16.12 -3.53
C GLY A 549 19.43 14.61 -3.29
N GLU A 550 19.01 14.17 -2.10
CA GLU A 550 18.69 12.76 -1.86
C GLU A 550 17.48 12.31 -2.69
N LYS A 551 17.66 11.22 -3.44
CA LYS A 551 16.62 10.68 -4.33
C LYS A 551 15.55 9.87 -3.58
N PHE A 552 15.94 9.24 -2.48
CA PHE A 552 15.09 8.39 -1.65
C PHE A 552 15.75 8.20 -0.28
N THR A 553 14.97 7.79 0.71
CA THR A 553 15.47 7.29 1.99
C THR A 553 15.26 5.78 2.13
N GLN A 554 15.95 5.14 3.07
CA GLN A 554 15.93 3.70 3.28
C GLN A 554 15.75 3.34 4.76
N ILE A 555 14.75 2.49 5.02
CA ILE A 555 14.55 1.80 6.30
C ILE A 555 14.99 0.34 6.13
N VAL A 556 15.75 -0.17 7.09
CA VAL A 556 16.31 -1.53 7.07
C VAL A 556 15.70 -2.32 8.22
N ILE A 557 15.10 -3.48 7.92
CA ILE A 557 14.44 -4.34 8.89
C ILE A 557 14.94 -5.78 8.74
N ARG A 558 15.38 -6.39 9.83
CA ARG A 558 15.66 -7.82 9.89
C ARG A 558 14.40 -8.57 10.32
N THR A 559 14.10 -9.68 9.68
CA THR A 559 12.94 -10.53 9.98
C THR A 559 13.35 -12.00 9.99
N PRO A 560 12.60 -12.89 10.67
CA PRO A 560 12.66 -14.32 10.40
C PRO A 560 12.39 -14.64 8.92
N SER A 561 12.85 -15.81 8.47
CA SER A 561 12.78 -16.23 7.06
C SER A 561 11.35 -16.48 6.56
N ASP A 562 10.37 -16.66 7.46
CA ASP A 562 8.96 -16.87 7.13
C ASP A 562 8.16 -15.55 7.01
N VAL A 563 8.78 -14.37 7.07
CA VAL A 563 8.08 -13.07 7.06
C VAL A 563 8.25 -12.33 5.74
N LYS A 564 7.16 -11.79 5.20
CA LYS A 564 7.14 -10.91 4.01
C LYS A 564 6.76 -9.49 4.39
N LEU A 565 7.40 -8.50 3.75
CA LEU A 565 7.13 -7.08 3.95
C LEU A 565 6.53 -6.40 2.72
N MET A 566 5.73 -5.36 2.97
CA MET A 566 5.21 -4.41 1.97
C MET A 566 5.40 -2.99 2.51
N GLY A 567 5.62 -2.02 1.62
CA GLY A 567 5.73 -0.61 2.00
C GLY A 567 4.69 0.24 1.30
N GLU A 568 4.36 1.37 1.90
CA GLU A 568 3.51 2.42 1.33
C GLU A 568 4.05 3.79 1.75
N LEU A 569 4.03 4.74 0.82
CA LEU A 569 4.34 6.14 1.09
C LEU A 569 3.08 6.96 0.88
N VAL A 570 2.68 7.74 1.88
CA VAL A 570 1.49 8.60 1.84
C VAL A 570 1.91 10.04 2.11
N ASP A 571 1.38 11.00 1.36
CA ASP A 571 1.64 12.42 1.59
C ASP A 571 0.84 12.99 2.78
N SER A 572 0.95 14.30 3.02
CA SER A 572 0.24 15.00 4.10
C SER A 572 -1.28 15.00 3.95
N ASP A 573 -1.78 14.83 2.73
CA ASP A 573 -3.21 14.87 2.38
C ASP A 573 -3.84 13.46 2.46
N GLY A 574 -3.05 12.45 2.85
CA GLY A 574 -3.49 11.06 2.90
C GLY A 574 -3.46 10.37 1.53
N GLN A 575 -2.86 10.97 0.51
CA GLN A 575 -2.79 10.39 -0.84
C GLN A 575 -1.55 9.49 -0.99
N SER A 576 -1.75 8.29 -1.52
CA SER A 576 -0.66 7.33 -1.77
C SER A 576 0.25 7.84 -2.90
N VAL A 577 1.54 7.93 -2.62
CA VAL A 577 2.55 8.37 -3.60
C VAL A 577 2.79 7.24 -4.58
N THR A 578 2.26 7.40 -5.79
CA THR A 578 2.37 6.40 -6.83
C THR A 578 3.84 6.17 -7.20
N CYS A 579 4.27 4.90 -7.25
CA CYS A 579 5.68 4.52 -7.45
C CYS A 579 6.66 5.12 -6.41
N GLY A 580 6.15 5.51 -5.23
CA GLY A 580 6.91 6.17 -4.17
C GLY A 580 7.70 5.24 -3.25
N ASN A 581 7.65 3.92 -3.45
CA ASN A 581 8.36 2.98 -2.59
C ASN A 581 8.88 1.73 -3.32
N ARG A 582 9.90 1.10 -2.73
CA ARG A 582 10.47 -0.18 -3.18
C ARG A 582 10.91 -1.00 -1.97
N VAL A 583 10.28 -2.16 -1.76
CA VAL A 583 10.57 -3.08 -0.65
C VAL A 583 11.07 -4.41 -1.20
N TYR A 584 12.23 -4.86 -0.71
CA TYR A 584 12.81 -6.13 -1.13
C TYR A 584 13.75 -6.72 -0.08
N TYR A 585 13.93 -8.04 -0.12
CA TYR A 585 14.86 -8.76 0.74
C TYR A 585 16.24 -8.85 0.10
N ASP A 586 17.27 -8.35 0.79
CA ASP A 586 18.68 -8.40 0.39
C ASP A 586 19.32 -9.69 0.91
N ARG A 587 19.37 -10.72 0.06
CA ARG A 587 19.87 -12.07 0.42
C ARG A 587 21.35 -12.07 0.82
N GLN A 588 22.16 -11.12 0.35
CA GLN A 588 23.59 -11.06 0.68
C GLN A 588 23.84 -10.49 2.08
N LYS A 589 22.93 -9.64 2.56
CA LYS A 589 23.08 -8.93 3.84
C LYS A 589 22.11 -9.38 4.93
N ASP A 590 21.18 -10.27 4.60
CA ASP A 590 20.18 -10.84 5.51
C ASP A 590 19.31 -9.78 6.20
N TYR A 591 18.68 -8.93 5.40
CA TYR A 591 17.65 -7.99 5.84
C TYR A 591 16.76 -7.51 4.68
N TRP A 592 15.62 -6.93 5.03
CA TRP A 592 14.77 -6.17 4.11
C TRP A 592 15.23 -4.73 3.97
N ARG A 593 15.24 -4.23 2.73
CA ARG A 593 15.42 -2.81 2.40
C ARG A 593 14.08 -2.22 1.96
N CYS A 594 13.59 -1.26 2.72
CA CYS A 594 12.38 -0.51 2.44
C CYS A 594 12.76 0.91 2.02
N ARG A 595 12.76 1.19 0.71
CA ARG A 595 13.11 2.50 0.16
C ARG A 595 11.86 3.32 -0.14
N PHE A 596 11.94 4.62 0.10
CA PHE A 596 10.82 5.57 -0.05
C PHE A 596 11.31 6.83 -0.76
N ALA A 597 10.64 7.21 -1.85
CA ALA A 597 10.95 8.35 -2.71
C ALA A 597 9.75 9.32 -2.77
N PRO A 598 9.79 10.41 -1.98
CA PRO A 598 8.84 11.51 -2.08
C PRO A 598 8.79 12.14 -3.47
N ASN A 599 7.59 12.50 -3.94
CA ASN A 599 7.34 13.09 -5.25
C ASN A 599 7.18 14.62 -5.24
N LYS A 600 7.04 15.23 -4.06
CA LYS A 600 6.98 16.68 -3.81
C LYS A 600 7.73 17.02 -2.52
N SER A 601 8.09 18.28 -2.32
CA SER A 601 8.57 18.73 -1.00
C SER A 601 7.44 18.68 0.02
N GLY A 602 7.72 18.24 1.24
CA GLY A 602 6.74 18.12 2.32
C GLY A 602 7.02 16.99 3.30
N ILE A 603 6.02 16.68 4.12
CA ILE A 603 6.07 15.60 5.12
C ILE A 603 5.25 14.41 4.62
N PHE A 604 5.84 13.22 4.71
CA PHE A 604 5.26 11.96 4.25
C PHE A 604 5.19 10.93 5.39
N SER A 605 4.29 9.97 5.26
CA SER A 605 4.12 8.82 6.14
C SER A 605 4.61 7.57 5.41
N ALA A 606 5.67 6.94 5.91
CA ALA A 606 6.21 5.70 5.36
C ALA A 606 5.78 4.51 6.22
N SER A 607 4.75 3.81 5.76
CA SER A 607 4.19 2.63 6.41
C SER A 607 4.86 1.37 5.89
N ILE A 608 5.24 0.47 6.80
CA ILE A 608 5.70 -0.88 6.47
C ILE A 608 4.74 -1.87 7.09
N PHE A 609 4.22 -2.74 6.25
CA PHE A 609 3.28 -3.80 6.58
C PHE A 609 3.99 -5.15 6.52
N ALA A 610 3.51 -6.11 7.29
CA ALA A 610 4.08 -7.45 7.36
C ALA A 610 3.00 -8.53 7.33
N LYS A 611 3.40 -9.76 6.99
CA LYS A 611 2.65 -11.00 7.24
C LYS A 611 3.57 -12.22 7.21
N LYS A 612 3.07 -13.36 7.70
CA LYS A 612 3.75 -14.65 7.49
C LYS A 612 3.59 -15.12 6.03
N THR A 613 4.58 -15.86 5.54
CA THR A 613 4.61 -16.39 4.17
C THR A 613 3.51 -17.42 3.95
N SER A 614 3.16 -18.19 4.97
CA SER A 614 2.07 -19.17 4.96
C SER A 614 0.67 -18.55 5.09
N ASP A 615 0.57 -17.26 5.44
CA ASP A 615 -0.71 -16.60 5.68
C ASP A 615 -1.32 -16.09 4.35
N PRO A 616 -2.47 -16.63 3.91
CA PRO A 616 -3.16 -16.15 2.71
C PRO A 616 -3.79 -14.77 2.89
N GLY A 617 -3.92 -14.27 4.13
CA GLY A 617 -4.51 -12.98 4.45
C GLY A 617 -3.74 -11.75 3.95
N ASN A 618 -4.34 -10.58 4.20
CA ASN A 618 -3.79 -9.28 3.85
C ASN A 618 -2.61 -8.89 4.75
N PHE A 619 -1.70 -8.07 4.22
CA PHE A 619 -0.65 -7.45 5.02
C PHE A 619 -1.25 -6.53 6.09
N GLN A 620 -0.71 -6.55 7.30
CA GLN A 620 -1.15 -5.65 8.39
C GLN A 620 0.00 -4.72 8.78
N SER A 621 -0.35 -3.55 9.32
CA SER A 621 0.62 -2.53 9.72
C SER A 621 1.61 -3.09 10.74
N ALA A 622 2.90 -2.87 10.51
CA ALA A 622 3.96 -3.31 11.40
C ALA A 622 4.71 -2.12 12.01
N ILE A 623 5.15 -1.17 11.18
CA ILE A 623 5.92 -0.01 11.65
C ILE A 623 5.69 1.21 10.74
N LEU A 624 5.70 2.41 11.31
CA LEU A 624 5.46 3.67 10.61
C LEU A 624 6.52 4.72 10.97
N PHE A 625 7.03 5.40 9.94
CA PHE A 625 7.95 6.55 10.05
C PHE A 625 7.34 7.80 9.41
N LYS A 626 7.83 8.97 9.81
CA LYS A 626 7.64 10.23 9.10
C LYS A 626 8.90 10.55 8.29
N ILE A 627 8.73 11.01 7.06
CA ILE A 627 9.83 11.47 6.20
C ILE A 627 9.60 12.96 5.92
N CYS A 628 10.59 13.78 6.24
CA CYS A 628 10.60 15.20 5.89
C CYS A 628 11.49 15.40 4.66
N ALA A 629 10.89 15.77 3.54
CA ALA A 629 11.58 16.01 2.28
C ALA A 629 11.53 17.50 1.95
N ASN A 630 12.57 18.23 2.33
CA ASN A 630 12.60 19.69 2.14
C ASN A 630 12.88 20.07 0.67
N GLN A 631 13.77 19.33 0.00
CA GLN A 631 14.14 19.54 -1.39
C GLN A 631 14.21 18.19 -2.11
N ILE A 632 13.57 18.07 -3.26
CA ILE A 632 13.58 16.86 -4.07
C ILE A 632 14.11 17.13 -5.50
N PRO A 633 14.70 16.14 -6.18
CA PRO A 633 15.16 16.29 -7.56
C PRO A 633 14.00 16.58 -8.53
N LEU A 634 14.25 17.40 -9.56
CA LEU A 634 13.33 17.61 -10.69
C LEU A 634 13.95 17.02 -11.98
N PRO A 635 13.26 16.09 -12.69
CA PRO A 635 11.96 15.51 -12.34
C PRO A 635 12.02 14.57 -11.12
N PRO A 636 10.91 14.35 -10.40
CA PRO A 636 10.88 13.51 -9.21
C PRO A 636 11.33 12.07 -9.47
N PHE A 637 12.07 11.51 -8.52
CA PHE A 637 12.51 10.11 -8.59
C PHE A 637 11.33 9.17 -8.31
N SER A 638 11.21 8.09 -9.06
CA SER A 638 10.17 7.07 -8.85
C SER A 638 10.73 5.66 -9.07
N PHE A 639 10.18 4.68 -8.35
CA PHE A 639 10.59 3.28 -8.47
C PHE A 639 9.65 2.49 -9.39
N PRO A 640 10.17 1.64 -10.30
CA PRO A 640 9.34 0.61 -10.90
C PRO A 640 8.82 -0.31 -9.81
N LYS A 641 7.57 -0.76 -9.95
CA LYS A 641 7.00 -1.74 -9.03
C LYS A 641 7.67 -3.08 -9.30
N THR A 642 8.25 -3.71 -8.28
CA THR A 642 8.92 -5.02 -8.42
C THR A 642 8.29 -6.04 -7.48
N TRP A 643 8.11 -7.26 -7.96
CA TRP A 643 7.67 -8.41 -7.15
C TRP A 643 8.87 -9.27 -6.73
N GLN A 644 8.69 -10.17 -5.76
CA GLN A 644 9.75 -11.03 -5.25
C GLN A 644 10.44 -11.84 -6.36
N LEU A 645 9.66 -12.26 -7.38
CA LEU A 645 10.14 -12.97 -8.56
C LEU A 645 11.29 -12.25 -9.29
N TYR A 646 11.28 -10.92 -9.33
CA TYR A 646 12.36 -10.11 -9.91
C TYR A 646 13.71 -10.40 -9.26
N TYR A 647 13.73 -10.50 -7.93
CA TYR A 647 14.92 -10.77 -7.14
C TYR A 647 15.29 -12.25 -7.17
N ASP A 648 14.29 -13.13 -7.11
CA ASP A 648 14.49 -14.58 -7.14
C ASP A 648 15.13 -15.04 -8.46
N PHE A 649 14.78 -14.37 -9.56
CA PHE A 649 15.37 -14.60 -10.89
C PHE A 649 16.57 -13.71 -11.17
N ASN A 650 17.08 -12.96 -10.19
CA ASN A 650 18.25 -12.10 -10.31
C ASN A 650 18.19 -11.15 -11.52
N LEU A 651 17.00 -10.60 -11.81
CA LEU A 651 16.81 -9.66 -12.91
C LEU A 651 17.42 -8.30 -12.53
N LYS A 652 18.04 -7.64 -13.51
CA LYS A 652 18.65 -6.31 -13.36
C LYS A 652 18.11 -5.37 -14.41
N ILE A 653 17.41 -4.32 -14.00
CA ILE A 653 16.95 -3.27 -14.92
C ILE A 653 18.16 -2.41 -15.28
N LEU A 654 18.46 -2.30 -16.57
CA LEU A 654 19.54 -1.48 -17.11
C LEU A 654 19.05 -0.08 -17.47
N SER A 655 17.82 0.04 -17.99
CA SER A 655 17.19 1.33 -18.27
C SER A 655 15.67 1.18 -18.44
N PRO A 656 14.84 2.12 -17.95
CA PRO A 656 15.20 3.21 -17.04
C PRO A 656 15.27 2.73 -15.59
N VAL A 657 16.45 2.82 -14.96
CA VAL A 657 16.68 2.36 -13.57
C VAL A 657 15.94 3.20 -12.53
N SER A 658 15.65 4.46 -12.87
CA SER A 658 15.22 5.52 -11.95
C SER A 658 13.91 6.20 -12.35
N ARG A 659 13.06 5.52 -13.13
CA ARG A 659 11.74 6.02 -13.53
C ARG A 659 10.71 4.90 -13.42
N GLY A 660 9.91 4.92 -12.36
CA GLY A 660 8.70 4.12 -12.23
C GLY A 660 7.52 4.68 -13.02
N ILE A 661 7.52 5.99 -13.23
CA ILE A 661 6.59 6.72 -14.09
C ILE A 661 7.36 7.23 -15.31
N ILE A 662 6.89 6.90 -16.50
CA ILE A 662 7.52 7.27 -17.77
C ILE A 662 6.50 8.06 -18.58
N VAL A 663 6.79 9.34 -18.81
CA VAL A 663 5.97 10.21 -19.66
C VAL A 663 6.31 9.93 -21.11
N VAL A 664 5.29 9.73 -21.92
CA VAL A 664 5.34 9.50 -23.36
C VAL A 664 4.80 10.74 -24.06
N THR A 665 5.52 11.20 -25.07
CA THR A 665 5.20 12.38 -25.89
C THR A 665 5.13 12.00 -27.36
N ASP A 666 4.62 12.88 -28.21
CA ASP A 666 4.54 12.64 -29.66
C ASP A 666 5.93 12.36 -30.28
N ASP A 667 6.99 13.01 -29.78
CA ASP A 667 8.38 12.78 -30.21
C ASP A 667 8.95 11.42 -29.76
N LYS A 668 8.37 10.82 -28.71
CA LYS A 668 8.83 9.54 -28.15
C LYS A 668 7.63 8.70 -27.70
N PRO A 669 6.90 8.10 -28.66
CA PRO A 669 5.62 7.43 -28.40
C PRO A 669 5.77 6.04 -27.76
N THR A 670 7.00 5.56 -27.56
CA THR A 670 7.28 4.22 -27.03
C THR A 670 8.15 4.26 -25.77
N VAL A 671 7.97 3.25 -24.92
CA VAL A 671 8.77 3.05 -23.71
C VAL A 671 9.59 1.78 -23.86
N GLU A 672 10.91 1.93 -24.01
CA GLU A 672 11.84 0.80 -23.98
C GLU A 672 12.35 0.55 -22.56
N VAL A 673 12.17 -0.67 -22.07
CA VAL A 673 12.78 -1.15 -20.83
C VAL A 673 13.82 -2.23 -21.17
N ARG A 674 15.07 -1.92 -20.84
CA ARG A 674 16.22 -2.82 -20.95
C ARG A 674 16.51 -3.49 -19.64
N LEU A 675 16.73 -4.80 -19.68
CA LEU A 675 16.95 -5.61 -18.50
C LEU A 675 17.78 -6.85 -18.81
N GLN A 676 18.62 -7.22 -17.85
CA GLN A 676 19.49 -8.38 -17.89
C GLN A 676 18.95 -9.44 -16.94
N GLY A 677 19.01 -10.71 -17.33
CA GLY A 677 18.55 -11.83 -16.52
C GLY A 677 19.30 -13.11 -16.90
N PRO A 678 19.33 -14.11 -16.02
CA PRO A 678 19.96 -15.39 -16.31
C PRO A 678 19.41 -16.06 -17.58
N ALA A 679 20.26 -16.80 -18.29
CA ALA A 679 19.90 -17.45 -19.56
C ALA A 679 18.74 -18.48 -19.43
N ASP A 680 18.48 -19.01 -18.23
CA ASP A 680 17.38 -19.93 -17.93
C ASP A 680 16.03 -19.24 -17.69
N VAL A 681 15.96 -17.90 -17.75
CA VAL A 681 14.75 -17.11 -17.56
C VAL A 681 14.20 -16.63 -18.90
N ALA A 682 12.89 -16.79 -19.09
CA ALA A 682 12.14 -16.23 -20.22
C ALA A 682 11.27 -15.07 -19.74
N LEU A 683 11.14 -14.05 -20.58
CA LEU A 683 10.39 -12.84 -20.26
C LEU A 683 9.30 -12.56 -21.30
N VAL A 684 8.27 -11.83 -20.90
CA VAL A 684 7.21 -11.32 -21.77
C VAL A 684 6.72 -9.96 -21.26
N GLY A 685 6.30 -9.09 -22.16
CA GLY A 685 5.62 -7.85 -21.79
C GLY A 685 4.12 -8.06 -21.60
N ARG A 686 3.45 -7.08 -21.00
CA ARG A 686 1.98 -6.93 -21.05
C ARG A 686 1.64 -5.48 -20.79
N LEU A 687 0.82 -4.86 -21.64
CA LEU A 687 0.38 -3.48 -21.44
C LEU A 687 -1.11 -3.49 -21.06
N GLU A 688 -1.45 -2.84 -19.95
CA GLU A 688 -2.83 -2.69 -19.49
C GLU A 688 -3.19 -1.20 -19.46
N ASN A 689 -4.45 -0.86 -19.75
CA ASN A 689 -4.95 0.50 -19.55
C ASN A 689 -5.50 0.71 -18.13
N ASP A 690 -5.95 1.93 -17.82
CA ASP A 690 -6.54 2.28 -16.52
C ASP A 690 -7.79 1.44 -16.13
N ARG A 691 -8.45 0.78 -17.10
CA ARG A 691 -9.58 -0.14 -16.86
C ARG A 691 -9.12 -1.60 -16.67
N LYS A 692 -7.81 -1.85 -16.60
CA LYS A 692 -7.19 -3.19 -16.55
C LYS A 692 -7.46 -4.05 -17.79
N GLU A 693 -7.85 -3.43 -18.91
CA GLU A 693 -7.99 -4.14 -20.17
C GLU A 693 -6.59 -4.32 -20.76
N VAL A 694 -6.25 -5.56 -21.13
CA VAL A 694 -4.99 -5.86 -21.80
C VAL A 694 -5.04 -5.28 -23.21
N ILE A 695 -4.10 -4.38 -23.51
CA ILE A 695 -3.91 -3.86 -24.86
C ILE A 695 -3.24 -4.97 -25.68
N LEU A 696 -4.04 -5.66 -26.49
CA LEU A 696 -3.53 -6.62 -27.46
C LEU A 696 -2.51 -5.93 -28.37
N ARG A 697 -1.33 -6.55 -28.53
CA ARG A 697 -0.19 -5.98 -29.28
C ARG A 697 0.39 -4.67 -28.72
N GLY A 698 0.10 -4.33 -27.46
CA GLY A 698 0.65 -3.12 -26.80
C GLY A 698 2.10 -3.22 -26.34
N HIS A 699 2.81 -4.31 -26.68
CA HIS A 699 4.21 -4.50 -26.32
C HIS A 699 4.93 -5.42 -27.32
N THR A 700 6.25 -5.29 -27.40
CA THR A 700 7.16 -6.24 -28.07
C THR A 700 8.30 -6.62 -27.11
N ILE A 701 8.80 -7.84 -27.21
CA ILE A 701 9.97 -8.27 -26.46
C ILE A 701 11.00 -8.93 -27.37
N HIS A 702 12.26 -8.52 -27.22
CA HIS A 702 13.40 -9.04 -27.97
C HIS A 702 14.53 -9.39 -27.02
N TYR A 703 15.16 -10.54 -27.23
CA TYR A 703 16.40 -10.90 -26.55
C TYR A 703 17.58 -10.63 -27.49
N ASP A 704 18.44 -9.70 -27.11
CA ASP A 704 19.70 -9.44 -27.79
C ASP A 704 20.75 -10.43 -27.31
N SER A 705 21.08 -11.40 -28.17
CA SER A 705 22.08 -12.45 -27.88
C SER A 705 23.52 -11.94 -27.86
N GLU A 706 23.82 -10.78 -28.47
CA GLU A 706 25.17 -10.20 -28.45
C GLU A 706 25.44 -9.48 -27.13
N SER A 707 24.44 -8.76 -26.61
CA SER A 707 24.56 -7.97 -25.37
C SER A 707 24.08 -8.70 -24.11
N ASP A 708 23.44 -9.87 -24.25
CA ASP A 708 22.73 -10.58 -23.17
C ASP A 708 21.69 -9.69 -22.46
N VAL A 709 20.90 -8.95 -23.26
CA VAL A 709 19.91 -7.99 -22.77
C VAL A 709 18.54 -8.27 -23.38
N TRP A 710 17.52 -8.28 -22.54
CA TRP A 710 16.12 -8.24 -22.96
C TRP A 710 15.68 -6.79 -23.13
N CYS A 711 15.10 -6.49 -24.29
CA CYS A 711 14.46 -5.21 -24.61
C CYS A 711 12.95 -5.43 -24.68
N CYS A 712 12.21 -4.85 -23.73
CA CYS A 712 10.75 -4.86 -23.71
C CYS A 712 10.24 -3.46 -24.05
N THR A 713 9.57 -3.32 -25.19
CA THR A 713 9.04 -2.04 -25.67
C THR A 713 7.54 -2.01 -25.47
N PHE A 714 7.02 -0.99 -24.80
CA PHE A 714 5.59 -0.74 -24.62
C PHE A 714 5.12 0.39 -25.53
N VAL A 715 3.95 0.20 -26.15
CA VAL A 715 3.37 1.15 -27.12
C VAL A 715 1.93 1.48 -26.70
N PRO A 716 1.72 2.62 -25.99
CA PRO A 716 0.40 3.16 -25.74
C PRO A 716 -0.34 3.42 -27.06
N ASN A 717 -1.60 2.99 -27.16
CA ASN A 717 -2.39 3.11 -28.40
C ASN A 717 -3.35 4.32 -28.42
N ARG A 718 -3.39 5.10 -27.33
CA ARG A 718 -4.20 6.33 -27.19
C ARG A 718 -3.67 7.19 -26.03
N SER A 719 -4.14 8.42 -25.94
CA SER A 719 -3.92 9.26 -24.75
C SER A 719 -4.57 8.60 -23.52
N GLY A 720 -3.84 8.56 -22.40
CA GLY A 720 -4.27 7.91 -21.16
C GLY A 720 -3.10 7.46 -20.29
N THR A 721 -3.40 6.83 -19.17
CA THR A 721 -2.39 6.17 -18.34
C THR A 721 -2.46 4.65 -18.58
N PHE A 722 -1.28 4.02 -18.60
CA PHE A 722 -1.13 2.60 -18.84
C PHE A 722 -0.17 1.98 -17.82
N GLN A 723 -0.30 0.68 -17.61
CA GLN A 723 0.62 -0.10 -16.80
C GLN A 723 1.34 -1.14 -17.68
N GLY A 724 2.64 -0.95 -17.86
CA GLY A 724 3.51 -1.89 -18.57
C GLY A 724 4.10 -2.91 -17.61
N PHE A 725 3.70 -4.16 -17.72
CA PHE A 725 4.22 -5.29 -16.94
C PHE A 725 5.32 -6.03 -17.70
N ILE A 726 6.34 -6.43 -16.96
CA ILE A 726 7.39 -7.34 -17.37
C ILE A 726 7.19 -8.60 -16.55
N CYS A 727 6.77 -9.66 -17.23
CA CYS A 727 6.47 -10.94 -16.64
C CYS A 727 7.60 -11.93 -16.94
N ALA A 728 7.87 -12.83 -16.00
CA ALA A 728 8.98 -13.77 -16.07
C ALA A 728 8.54 -15.20 -15.71
N LYS A 729 9.27 -16.18 -16.25
CA LYS A 729 9.24 -17.59 -15.82
C LYS A 729 10.58 -18.27 -16.10
N LYS A 730 10.83 -19.43 -15.48
CA LYS A 730 11.94 -20.29 -15.92
C LYS A 730 11.59 -20.98 -17.24
N LYS A 731 12.57 -21.13 -18.13
CA LYS A 731 12.41 -21.85 -19.41
C LYS A 731 12.02 -23.31 -19.21
N SER A 732 12.40 -23.92 -18.07
CA SER A 732 12.01 -25.27 -17.68
C SER A 732 10.54 -25.41 -17.25
N ASP A 733 9.87 -24.30 -16.91
CA ASP A 733 8.51 -24.34 -16.39
C ASP A 733 7.48 -24.27 -17.53
N SER A 734 6.59 -25.26 -17.57
CA SER A 734 5.42 -25.28 -18.47
C SER A 734 4.30 -24.31 -18.05
N GLY A 735 4.44 -23.66 -16.89
CA GLY A 735 3.45 -22.75 -16.31
C GLY A 735 3.39 -21.35 -16.94
N ASN A 736 2.48 -20.53 -16.39
CA ASN A 736 2.21 -19.15 -16.79
C ASN A 736 3.36 -18.20 -16.43
N PHE A 737 3.47 -17.10 -17.16
CA PHE A 737 4.35 -15.98 -16.79
C PHE A 737 3.74 -15.19 -15.63
N PHE A 738 4.56 -14.79 -14.67
CA PHE A 738 4.15 -13.99 -13.51
C PHE A 738 4.83 -12.62 -13.55
N ALA A 739 4.15 -11.58 -13.07
CA ALA A 739 4.71 -10.23 -13.05
C ALA A 739 5.98 -10.17 -12.19
N ALA A 740 7.08 -9.70 -12.77
CA ALA A 740 8.35 -9.46 -12.10
C ALA A 740 8.54 -7.96 -11.84
N ALA A 741 8.26 -7.10 -12.83
CA ALA A 741 8.30 -5.66 -12.67
C ALA A 741 7.15 -4.97 -13.43
N SER A 742 6.80 -3.73 -13.05
CA SER A 742 5.91 -2.89 -13.84
C SER A 742 6.22 -1.41 -13.72
N TYR A 743 5.80 -0.67 -14.75
CA TYR A 743 5.97 0.76 -14.93
C TYR A 743 4.62 1.40 -15.20
N ILE A 744 4.45 2.64 -14.75
CA ILE A 744 3.36 3.49 -15.17
C ILE A 744 3.81 4.29 -16.37
N ILE A 745 3.03 4.22 -17.44
CA ILE A 745 3.27 4.88 -18.70
C ILE A 745 2.21 5.96 -18.83
N ASP A 746 2.63 7.22 -18.68
CA ASP A 746 1.76 8.38 -18.77
C ASP A 746 1.79 8.92 -20.20
N ALA A 747 0.78 8.57 -20.97
CA ALA A 747 0.63 8.95 -22.37
C ALA A 747 -0.38 10.09 -22.55
N ARG A 748 -0.71 10.84 -21.50
CA ARG A 748 -1.70 11.95 -21.56
C ARG A 748 -1.25 13.11 -22.44
N GLN A 749 0.07 13.26 -22.65
CA GLN A 749 0.65 14.27 -23.53
C GLN A 749 0.67 13.85 -25.01
N LEU A 750 0.13 12.68 -25.35
CA LEU A 750 -0.15 12.35 -26.76
C LEU A 750 -1.30 13.24 -27.24
N SER A 751 -0.99 14.13 -28.19
CA SER A 751 -2.02 14.98 -28.81
C SER A 751 -2.96 14.12 -29.65
N SER A 752 -4.26 14.35 -29.52
CA SER A 752 -5.31 13.51 -30.08
C SER A 752 -5.12 13.22 -31.58
N ALA A 753 -5.02 11.93 -31.90
CA ALA A 753 -5.12 11.31 -33.23
C ALA A 753 -3.95 11.52 -34.21
N GLY A 754 -2.72 11.23 -33.79
CA GLY A 754 -1.87 10.44 -34.68
C GLY A 754 -2.52 9.07 -34.85
N ASN A 755 -3.37 8.86 -35.86
CA ASN A 755 -3.92 7.54 -36.14
C ASN A 755 -2.74 6.56 -36.18
N PRO A 756 -2.64 5.60 -35.23
CA PRO A 756 -1.53 4.67 -35.22
C PRO A 756 -1.46 4.03 -36.61
N LEU A 757 -0.24 3.88 -37.17
CA LEU A 757 -0.06 3.12 -38.41
C LEU A 757 -0.84 1.81 -38.23
N ASP A 758 -1.70 1.46 -39.19
CA ASP A 758 -2.43 0.19 -39.15
C ASP A 758 -1.43 -0.94 -39.46
N THR A 759 -0.63 -1.27 -38.45
CA THR A 759 0.39 -2.31 -38.49
C THR A 759 -0.20 -3.63 -38.02
N LYS A 760 0.03 -4.69 -38.79
CA LYS A 760 -0.27 -6.06 -38.36
C LYS A 760 0.97 -6.67 -37.70
N GLN A 761 0.79 -7.81 -37.02
CA GLN A 761 1.89 -8.51 -36.33
C GLN A 761 3.11 -8.75 -37.24
N ILE A 762 2.86 -9.06 -38.52
CA ILE A 762 3.89 -9.27 -39.54
C ILE A 762 4.85 -8.08 -39.69
N PHE A 763 4.38 -6.84 -39.50
CA PHE A 763 5.24 -5.65 -39.54
C PHE A 763 6.39 -5.73 -38.53
N TYR A 764 6.07 -6.15 -37.31
CA TYR A 764 7.05 -6.28 -36.23
C TYR A 764 7.85 -7.58 -36.36
N ASP A 765 7.19 -8.69 -36.70
CA ASP A 765 7.86 -9.99 -36.86
C ASP A 765 8.92 -9.95 -37.97
N PHE A 766 8.65 -9.20 -39.04
CA PHE A 766 9.58 -9.02 -40.16
C PHE A 766 10.46 -7.78 -40.02
N LYS A 767 10.45 -7.11 -38.86
CA LYS A 767 11.30 -5.95 -38.57
C LYS A 767 11.24 -4.85 -39.64
N LEU A 768 10.03 -4.55 -40.11
CA LEU A 768 9.83 -3.48 -41.09
C LEU A 768 9.97 -2.12 -40.41
N GLU A 769 10.55 -1.15 -41.11
CA GLU A 769 10.70 0.22 -40.65
C GLU A 769 10.15 1.16 -41.72
N VAL A 770 9.23 2.05 -41.37
CA VAL A 770 8.72 3.07 -42.31
C VAL A 770 9.64 4.28 -42.26
N ILE A 771 10.23 4.61 -43.41
CA ILE A 771 11.10 5.77 -43.60
C ILE A 771 10.28 7.00 -44.00
N TYR A 772 9.19 6.81 -44.74
CA TYR A 772 8.32 7.89 -45.19
C TYR A 772 6.92 7.34 -45.56
N PRO A 773 5.81 8.01 -45.20
CA PRO A 773 5.73 9.21 -44.35
C PRO A 773 5.99 8.88 -42.86
N GLU A 774 6.56 9.84 -42.12
CA GLU A 774 6.77 9.74 -40.68
C GLU A 774 5.41 9.84 -39.94
N GLY A 775 4.83 8.70 -39.58
CA GLY A 775 3.60 8.63 -38.77
C GLY A 775 2.28 8.76 -39.55
N GLY A 776 1.21 8.22 -38.95
CA GLY A 776 -0.17 8.32 -39.43
C GLY A 776 -0.60 7.23 -40.44
N SER A 777 -1.75 6.60 -40.21
CA SER A 777 -2.39 5.70 -41.20
C SER A 777 -3.29 6.43 -42.20
N LYS A 778 -3.42 7.77 -42.14
CA LYS A 778 -4.22 8.56 -43.09
C LYS A 778 -3.31 9.51 -43.87
N ILE A 779 -3.44 9.52 -45.19
CA ILE A 779 -2.68 10.36 -46.11
C ILE A 779 -3.67 11.16 -46.97
N VAL A 780 -3.64 12.49 -46.87
CA VAL A 780 -4.34 13.36 -47.82
C VAL A 780 -3.42 13.60 -49.01
N LEU A 781 -3.84 13.21 -50.20
CA LEU A 781 -3.06 13.42 -51.42
C LEU A 781 -3.03 14.93 -51.72
N PRO A 782 -1.85 15.58 -51.73
CA PRO A 782 -1.75 17.02 -51.99
C PRO A 782 -2.19 17.38 -53.41
N ASP A 783 -2.79 18.56 -53.57
CA ASP A 783 -3.12 19.13 -54.87
C ASP A 783 -1.85 19.15 -55.76
N ASN A 784 -1.99 18.67 -57.00
CA ASN A 784 -0.90 18.47 -58.00
C ASN A 784 0.02 17.25 -57.80
N ARG A 785 -0.21 16.36 -56.82
CA ARG A 785 0.44 15.03 -56.80
C ARG A 785 -0.48 13.95 -57.36
N SER A 786 0.11 13.06 -58.15
CA SER A 786 -0.62 11.96 -58.80
C SER A 786 -0.50 10.61 -58.08
N PHE A 787 0.34 10.52 -57.05
CA PHE A 787 0.51 9.32 -56.23
C PHE A 787 1.06 9.66 -54.83
N VAL A 788 0.86 8.72 -53.91
CA VAL A 788 1.49 8.65 -52.59
C VAL A 788 2.66 7.67 -52.66
N GLU A 789 3.79 8.00 -52.04
CA GLU A 789 4.94 7.10 -51.90
C GLU A 789 5.12 6.73 -50.43
N VAL A 790 5.28 5.44 -50.17
CA VAL A 790 5.67 4.88 -48.87
C VAL A 790 7.03 4.22 -49.04
N ARG A 791 8.00 4.59 -48.21
CA ARG A 791 9.35 4.04 -48.21
C ARG A 791 9.56 3.19 -46.97
N LEU A 792 10.06 1.96 -47.15
CA LEU A 792 10.30 1.02 -46.05
C LEU A 792 11.72 0.46 -46.08
N LYS A 793 12.30 0.24 -44.90
CA LYS A 793 13.46 -0.63 -44.72
C LYS A 793 13.00 -2.00 -44.25
N THR A 794 13.58 -3.06 -44.81
CA THR A 794 13.25 -4.44 -44.45
C THR A 794 14.53 -5.27 -44.34
N PRO A 795 14.53 -6.36 -43.59
CA PRO A 795 15.55 -7.41 -43.71
C PRO A 795 15.66 -7.92 -45.17
N SER A 796 16.85 -8.42 -45.52
CA SER A 796 17.16 -8.88 -46.89
C SER A 796 16.36 -10.12 -47.34
N ASP A 797 15.75 -10.84 -46.40
CA ASP A 797 14.92 -12.03 -46.64
C ASP A 797 13.42 -11.71 -46.73
N VAL A 798 13.04 -10.43 -46.91
CA VAL A 798 11.64 -9.99 -46.97
C VAL A 798 11.33 -9.35 -48.32
N VAL A 799 10.19 -9.74 -48.91
CA VAL A 799 9.65 -9.20 -50.17
C VAL A 799 8.32 -8.51 -49.90
N LEU A 800 8.10 -7.33 -50.50
CA LEU A 800 6.86 -6.56 -50.35
C LEU A 800 5.99 -6.60 -51.61
N MET A 801 4.68 -6.43 -51.42
CA MET A 801 3.68 -6.25 -52.47
C MET A 801 2.66 -5.19 -52.07
N GLY A 802 2.16 -4.43 -53.05
CA GLY A 802 1.17 -3.38 -52.84
C GLY A 802 -0.21 -3.78 -53.34
N SER A 803 -1.24 -3.17 -52.76
CA SER A 803 -2.60 -3.20 -53.29
C SER A 803 -3.29 -1.86 -53.02
N LEU A 804 -4.13 -1.40 -53.95
CA LEU A 804 -4.96 -0.21 -53.79
C LEU A 804 -6.42 -0.57 -54.09
N THR A 805 -7.32 -0.30 -53.15
CA THR A 805 -8.77 -0.47 -53.32
C THR A 805 -9.50 0.86 -53.06
N ASN A 806 -10.70 1.05 -53.63
CA ASN A 806 -11.59 2.13 -53.22
C ASN A 806 -12.36 1.78 -51.94
N ASP A 807 -13.20 2.70 -51.46
CA ASP A 807 -14.16 2.54 -50.36
C ASP A 807 -15.13 1.35 -50.52
N GLN A 808 -15.38 0.89 -51.75
CA GLN A 808 -16.17 -0.31 -52.05
C GLN A 808 -15.33 -1.60 -52.13
N ASN A 809 -14.06 -1.58 -51.70
CA ASN A 809 -13.10 -2.68 -51.80
C ASN A 809 -12.82 -3.17 -53.24
N GLN A 810 -13.11 -2.36 -54.26
CA GLN A 810 -12.78 -2.66 -55.65
C GLN A 810 -11.32 -2.32 -55.93
N LYS A 811 -10.56 -3.27 -56.49
CA LYS A 811 -9.15 -3.09 -56.84
C LYS A 811 -8.97 -2.05 -57.95
N ILE A 812 -8.07 -1.12 -57.73
CA ILE A 812 -7.71 -0.10 -58.72
C ILE A 812 -6.66 -0.67 -59.67
N SER A 813 -7.07 -0.90 -60.93
CA SER A 813 -6.14 -1.34 -61.99
C SER A 813 -5.05 -0.28 -62.21
N GLY A 814 -3.79 -0.72 -62.18
CA GLY A 814 -2.63 0.18 -62.23
C GLY A 814 -2.50 1.14 -61.05
N GLY A 815 -3.19 0.87 -59.93
CA GLY A 815 -3.21 1.76 -58.77
C GLY A 815 -1.98 1.69 -57.86
N HIS A 816 -1.02 0.79 -58.13
CA HIS A 816 0.19 0.66 -57.31
C HIS A 816 1.42 0.28 -58.14
N GLU A 817 2.59 0.65 -57.63
CA GLU A 817 3.92 0.28 -58.13
C GLU A 817 4.79 -0.03 -56.92
N VAL A 818 5.37 -1.24 -56.84
CA VAL A 818 6.22 -1.66 -55.71
C VAL A 818 7.53 -2.22 -56.23
N TYR A 819 8.65 -1.68 -55.75
CA TYR A 819 9.98 -2.12 -56.11
C TYR A 819 11.00 -1.86 -55.00
N TYR A 820 12.08 -2.62 -55.01
CA TYR A 820 13.22 -2.42 -54.13
C TYR A 820 14.28 -1.57 -54.84
N ASP A 821 14.60 -0.41 -54.26
CA ASP A 821 15.66 0.48 -54.72
C ASP A 821 17.00 0.04 -54.14
N ARG A 822 17.74 -0.74 -54.92
CA ARG A 822 19.07 -1.26 -54.53
C ARG A 822 20.10 -0.17 -54.25
N ARG A 823 19.94 1.05 -54.77
CA ARG A 823 20.91 2.14 -54.55
C ARG A 823 20.79 2.75 -53.16
N HIS A 824 19.58 2.77 -52.62
CA HIS A 824 19.28 3.37 -51.32
C HIS A 824 18.96 2.34 -50.23
N ASP A 825 18.90 1.05 -50.56
CA ASP A 825 18.56 -0.04 -49.62
C ASP A 825 17.16 0.13 -49.00
N ILE A 826 16.17 0.47 -49.84
CA ILE A 826 14.79 0.74 -49.43
C ILE A 826 13.77 0.14 -50.39
N TRP A 827 12.62 -0.24 -49.87
CA TRP A 827 11.42 -0.53 -50.66
C TRP A 827 10.64 0.75 -50.93
N CYS A 828 10.24 0.94 -52.19
CA CYS A 828 9.39 2.03 -52.65
C CYS A 828 8.02 1.49 -53.05
N CYS A 829 6.99 1.82 -52.27
CA CYS A 829 5.60 1.48 -52.54
C CYS A 829 4.83 2.74 -52.96
N ARG A 830 4.46 2.86 -54.24
CA ARG A 830 3.68 3.98 -54.76
C ARG A 830 2.24 3.58 -54.98
N PHE A 831 1.31 4.46 -54.63
CA PHE A 831 -0.13 4.28 -54.78
C PHE A 831 -0.73 5.47 -55.51
N ALA A 832 -1.35 5.23 -56.68
CA ALA A 832 -1.96 6.25 -57.52
C ALA A 832 -3.50 6.11 -57.52
N PRO A 833 -4.22 6.89 -56.68
CA PRO A 833 -5.64 7.11 -56.85
C PRO A 833 -5.91 7.61 -58.27
N ASN A 834 -6.85 6.99 -58.99
CA ASN A 834 -7.15 7.34 -60.40
C ASN A 834 -8.44 8.16 -60.59
N LYS A 835 -9.14 8.48 -59.49
CA LYS A 835 -10.38 9.26 -59.42
C LYS A 835 -10.54 9.84 -58.01
N ASN A 836 -11.25 10.96 -57.87
CA ASN A 836 -11.43 11.59 -56.56
C ASN A 836 -12.23 10.64 -55.64
N GLY A 837 -11.84 10.57 -54.35
CA GLY A 837 -12.49 9.70 -53.37
C GLY A 837 -11.54 9.17 -52.29
N LEU A 838 -12.05 8.18 -51.54
CA LEU A 838 -11.32 7.48 -50.48
C LEU A 838 -10.80 6.14 -50.97
N PHE A 839 -9.54 5.84 -50.62
CA PHE A 839 -8.84 4.63 -51.03
C PHE A 839 -8.14 3.97 -49.84
N HIS A 840 -7.91 2.66 -49.95
CA HIS A 840 -7.18 1.86 -49.00
C HIS A 840 -5.94 1.26 -49.68
N ALA A 841 -4.76 1.72 -49.24
CA ALA A 841 -3.47 1.22 -49.70
C ALA A 841 -2.93 0.21 -48.71
N THR A 842 -2.71 -1.02 -49.16
CA THR A 842 -2.23 -2.13 -48.34
C THR A 842 -0.84 -2.56 -48.81
N ILE A 843 0.09 -2.69 -47.87
CA ILE A 843 1.42 -3.26 -48.06
C ILE A 843 1.43 -4.64 -47.41
N LEU A 844 1.67 -5.64 -48.24
CA LEU A 844 1.79 -7.03 -47.85
C LEU A 844 3.26 -7.43 -47.83
N ALA A 845 3.67 -8.31 -46.92
CA ALA A 845 5.02 -8.80 -46.78
C ALA A 845 5.07 -10.33 -46.68
N LYS A 846 6.17 -10.91 -47.14
CA LYS A 846 6.45 -12.35 -47.07
C LYS A 846 7.96 -12.58 -46.98
N LYS A 847 8.40 -13.67 -46.33
CA LYS A 847 9.80 -14.10 -46.41
C LYS A 847 10.13 -14.75 -47.75
N THR A 848 11.34 -14.52 -48.26
CA THR A 848 11.82 -15.09 -49.54
C THR A 848 11.88 -16.62 -49.51
N SER A 849 12.05 -17.23 -48.34
CA SER A 849 12.13 -18.68 -48.15
C SER A 849 10.78 -19.39 -48.00
N ASP A 850 9.69 -18.63 -47.92
CA ASP A 850 8.35 -19.16 -47.69
C ASP A 850 7.66 -19.36 -49.06
N ASP A 851 6.85 -20.40 -49.23
CA ASP A 851 5.99 -20.62 -50.40
C ASP A 851 4.54 -20.16 -50.16
N SER A 852 4.23 -19.66 -48.95
CA SER A 852 2.91 -19.17 -48.52
C SER A 852 2.39 -17.92 -49.27
N LEU A 853 1.17 -17.49 -48.94
CA LEU A 853 0.59 -16.24 -49.44
C LEU A 853 1.23 -15.02 -48.75
N PHE A 854 1.23 -13.87 -49.42
CA PHE A 854 1.64 -12.61 -48.80
C PHE A 854 0.68 -12.24 -47.66
N TYR A 855 1.24 -11.76 -46.54
CA TYR A 855 0.46 -11.33 -45.39
C TYR A 855 0.42 -9.81 -45.30
N GLU A 856 -0.70 -9.26 -44.88
CA GLU A 856 -0.80 -7.83 -44.61
C GLU A 856 0.15 -7.42 -43.49
N ALA A 857 1.00 -6.44 -43.77
CA ALA A 857 1.95 -5.88 -42.82
C ALA A 857 1.52 -4.48 -42.38
N LEU A 858 1.10 -3.64 -43.32
CA LEU A 858 0.79 -2.23 -43.08
C LEU A 858 -0.30 -1.72 -44.02
N ALA A 859 -1.18 -0.84 -43.54
CA ALA A 859 -2.20 -0.19 -44.37
C ALA A 859 -2.30 1.33 -44.14
N TYR A 860 -2.75 2.03 -45.18
CA TYR A 860 -3.02 3.48 -45.20
C TYR A 860 -4.37 3.80 -45.86
N HIS A 861 -5.08 4.78 -45.31
CA HIS A 861 -6.24 5.42 -45.91
C HIS A 861 -5.79 6.65 -46.72
N ILE A 862 -6.05 6.65 -48.02
CA ILE A 862 -5.69 7.77 -48.91
C ILE A 862 -6.96 8.56 -49.25
N GLU A 863 -6.96 9.86 -48.97
CA GLU A 863 -8.00 10.80 -49.37
C GLU A 863 -7.52 11.62 -50.57
N ALA A 864 -8.14 11.42 -51.73
CA ALA A 864 -7.77 12.09 -52.97
C ALA A 864 -8.86 13.07 -53.40
N ASN A 865 -8.67 14.35 -53.11
CA ASN A 865 -9.69 15.38 -53.34
C ASN A 865 -9.60 16.00 -54.74
N HIS A 866 -8.41 16.14 -55.32
CA HIS A 866 -8.19 16.79 -56.62
C HIS A 866 -7.11 16.05 -57.45
N ILE A 867 -7.54 15.12 -58.32
CA ILE A 867 -6.63 14.41 -59.23
C ILE A 867 -6.60 15.09 -60.61
N ALA A 868 -5.40 15.48 -61.05
CA ALA A 868 -5.18 16.07 -62.37
C ALA A 868 -5.44 15.05 -63.50
N ALA A 869 -6.14 15.47 -64.55
CA ALA A 869 -6.39 14.67 -65.74
C ALA A 869 -5.23 14.80 -66.75
N PRO A 870 -4.76 13.71 -67.39
CA PRO A 870 -5.19 12.32 -67.20
C PRO A 870 -4.60 11.71 -65.92
N ALA A 871 -5.40 10.90 -65.22
CA ALA A 871 -4.98 10.25 -63.98
C ALA A 871 -3.82 9.27 -64.21
N LEU A 872 -2.84 9.31 -63.31
CA LEU A 872 -1.69 8.41 -63.34
C LEU A 872 -2.12 6.97 -63.05
N SER A 873 -1.62 6.03 -63.85
CA SER A 873 -1.69 4.60 -63.56
C SER A 873 -0.39 3.91 -63.98
N PHE A 874 -0.01 2.87 -63.25
CA PHE A 874 1.24 2.13 -63.44
C PHE A 874 0.99 0.82 -64.20
N PRO A 875 1.80 0.48 -65.21
CA PRO A 875 1.75 -0.84 -65.80
C PRO A 875 2.27 -1.89 -64.81
N GLN A 876 2.02 -3.16 -65.09
CA GLN A 876 2.59 -4.22 -64.28
C GLN A 876 4.08 -4.33 -64.59
N THR A 877 4.93 -4.12 -63.58
CA THR A 877 6.38 -4.26 -63.67
C THR A 877 6.86 -5.32 -62.67
N TRP A 878 8.00 -5.94 -62.98
CA TRP A 878 8.70 -6.85 -62.05
C TRP A 878 10.00 -6.20 -61.58
N GLN A 879 10.57 -6.65 -60.46
CA GLN A 879 11.82 -6.10 -59.89
C GLN A 879 12.96 -5.98 -60.92
N VAL A 880 13.03 -6.93 -61.86
CA VAL A 880 14.04 -6.96 -62.93
C VAL A 880 13.97 -5.72 -63.85
N PHE A 881 12.80 -5.09 -64.00
CA PHE A 881 12.64 -3.83 -64.73
C PHE A 881 13.50 -2.71 -64.14
N TYR A 882 13.50 -2.59 -62.82
CA TYR A 882 14.26 -1.60 -62.07
C TYR A 882 15.74 -1.99 -61.96
N ASP A 883 16.02 -3.29 -61.77
CA ASP A 883 17.39 -3.81 -61.75
C ASP A 883 18.13 -3.55 -63.09
N PHE A 884 17.41 -3.51 -64.21
CA PHE A 884 17.94 -3.18 -65.55
C PHE A 884 17.82 -1.69 -65.92
N ASP A 885 17.43 -0.79 -64.99
CA ASP A 885 17.26 0.65 -65.21
C ASP A 885 16.41 1.01 -66.47
N LEU A 886 15.36 0.23 -66.70
CA LEU A 886 14.43 0.46 -67.81
C LEU A 886 13.51 1.65 -67.52
N LYS A 887 13.16 2.43 -68.55
CA LYS A 887 12.25 3.58 -68.42
C LYS A 887 11.22 3.61 -69.52
N ILE A 888 9.94 3.58 -69.17
CA ILE A 888 8.84 3.72 -70.12
C ILE A 888 8.74 5.18 -70.56
N LYS A 889 8.81 5.40 -71.87
CA LYS A 889 8.64 6.71 -72.51
C LYS A 889 7.23 6.91 -73.05
N SER A 890 6.62 5.84 -73.56
CA SER A 890 5.23 5.82 -74.02
C SER A 890 4.66 4.40 -73.81
N PRO A 891 3.43 4.23 -73.31
CA PRO A 891 2.52 5.29 -72.89
C PRO A 891 2.99 5.93 -71.58
N ARG A 892 2.96 7.27 -71.51
CA ARG A 892 3.36 8.01 -70.31
C ARG A 892 2.23 7.99 -69.29
N SER A 893 2.54 7.62 -68.05
CA SER A 893 1.59 7.69 -66.92
C SER A 893 0.32 6.83 -67.06
N ARG A 894 0.36 5.76 -67.87
CA ARG A 894 -0.77 4.86 -68.09
C ARG A 894 -0.38 3.41 -67.89
N ALA A 895 -1.27 2.64 -67.26
CA ALA A 895 -1.14 1.20 -67.10
C ALA A 895 -1.44 0.43 -68.38
N THR A 896 -2.29 0.99 -69.25
CA THR A 896 -2.73 0.37 -70.50
C THR A 896 -1.99 0.96 -71.70
N ALA A 897 -1.73 0.10 -72.69
CA ALA A 897 -1.22 0.52 -73.99
C ALA A 897 -2.30 1.28 -74.77
N ILE A 898 -1.86 2.15 -75.70
CA ILE A 898 -2.76 3.00 -76.48
C ILE A 898 -3.11 2.29 -77.79
N TRP A 899 -4.39 2.05 -78.02
CA TRP A 899 -4.91 1.60 -79.31
C TRP A 899 -5.37 2.81 -80.13
N CYS A 900 -5.06 2.83 -81.42
CA CYS A 900 -5.49 3.85 -82.37
C CYS A 900 -6.15 3.13 -83.55
N ASP A 901 -7.42 3.41 -83.82
CA ASP A 901 -8.22 2.66 -84.81
C ASP A 901 -7.71 2.85 -86.26
N ASP A 902 -6.92 3.90 -86.52
CA ASP A 902 -6.30 4.20 -87.82
C ASP A 902 -4.92 3.54 -88.00
N SER A 903 -4.39 2.86 -86.98
CA SER A 903 -3.10 2.17 -87.01
C SER A 903 -3.28 0.65 -86.93
N PRO A 904 -2.54 -0.14 -87.74
CA PRO A 904 -2.59 -1.60 -87.65
C PRO A 904 -1.85 -2.18 -86.42
N TYR A 905 -1.18 -1.34 -85.62
CA TYR A 905 -0.44 -1.75 -84.43
C TYR A 905 -0.49 -0.71 -83.30
N SER A 906 -0.23 -1.18 -82.07
CA SER A 906 0.05 -0.36 -80.88
C SER A 906 1.56 -0.25 -80.64
N GLU A 907 2.00 0.84 -80.03
CA GLU A 907 3.41 1.15 -79.75
C GLU A 907 3.66 1.30 -78.24
N VAL A 908 4.75 0.71 -77.77
CA VAL A 908 5.36 0.98 -76.46
C VAL A 908 6.82 1.40 -76.67
N LEU A 909 7.22 2.51 -76.07
CA LEU A 909 8.58 3.05 -76.16
C LEU A 909 9.29 2.88 -74.82
N ILE A 910 10.45 2.22 -74.84
CA ILE A 910 11.25 1.97 -73.64
C ILE A 910 12.69 2.42 -73.87
N ARG A 911 13.23 3.18 -72.92
CA ARG A 911 14.67 3.40 -72.82
C ARG A 911 15.28 2.26 -72.01
N ALA A 912 16.32 1.64 -72.56
CA ALA A 912 17.11 0.60 -71.90
C ALA A 912 18.61 0.95 -72.01
N PRO A 913 19.43 0.55 -71.02
CA PRO A 913 20.89 0.58 -71.12
C PRO A 913 21.42 -0.27 -72.30
N ASP A 914 22.65 0.03 -72.75
CA ASP A 914 23.27 -0.65 -73.92
C ASP A 914 23.59 -2.13 -73.68
N ASP A 915 23.76 -2.54 -72.43
CA ASP A 915 24.01 -3.92 -72.02
C ASP A 915 22.72 -4.74 -71.83
N VAL A 916 21.55 -4.18 -72.17
CA VAL A 916 20.26 -4.84 -72.03
C VAL A 916 19.65 -5.13 -73.40
N ARG A 917 19.34 -6.40 -73.66
CA ARG A 917 18.61 -6.84 -74.86
C ARG A 917 17.14 -7.02 -74.54
N MET A 918 16.28 -6.44 -75.38
CA MET A 918 14.82 -6.52 -75.25
C MET A 918 14.18 -7.48 -76.26
N SER A 919 13.05 -8.04 -75.89
CA SER A 919 12.14 -8.78 -76.77
C SER A 919 10.71 -8.59 -76.28
N CYS A 920 9.71 -8.78 -77.13
CA CYS A 920 8.31 -8.64 -76.73
C CYS A 920 7.40 -9.66 -77.40
N SER A 921 6.19 -9.78 -76.87
CA SER A 921 5.12 -10.57 -77.48
C SER A 921 3.76 -9.99 -77.13
N ILE A 922 2.82 -10.06 -78.05
CA ILE A 922 1.39 -9.86 -77.76
C ILE A 922 0.73 -11.21 -77.50
N GLN A 923 -0.14 -11.26 -76.51
CA GLN A 923 -0.92 -12.45 -76.15
C GLN A 923 -2.43 -12.13 -76.17
N TYR A 924 -3.23 -13.08 -76.63
CA TYR A 924 -4.69 -13.04 -76.54
C TYR A 924 -5.17 -14.31 -75.84
N LYS A 925 -5.97 -14.18 -74.77
CA LYS A 925 -6.36 -15.32 -73.91
C LYS A 925 -5.14 -16.18 -73.50
N HIS A 926 -4.05 -15.52 -73.13
CA HIS A 926 -2.76 -16.12 -72.76
C HIS A 926 -2.05 -16.97 -73.84
N GLN A 927 -2.50 -16.89 -75.10
CA GLN A 927 -1.80 -17.48 -76.23
C GLN A 927 -1.00 -16.42 -76.99
N LYS A 928 0.27 -16.70 -77.24
CA LYS A 928 1.17 -15.80 -77.98
C LYS A 928 0.74 -15.72 -79.44
N VAL A 929 0.62 -14.51 -79.96
CA VAL A 929 0.40 -14.26 -81.39
C VAL A 929 1.73 -14.37 -82.12
N GLU A 930 1.81 -15.30 -83.07
CA GLU A 930 3.01 -15.51 -83.89
C GLU A 930 3.24 -14.30 -84.80
N ASN A 931 4.48 -13.77 -84.81
CA ASN A 931 4.85 -12.55 -85.53
C ASN A 931 3.96 -11.33 -85.21
N GLY A 932 3.24 -11.35 -84.08
CA GLY A 932 2.39 -10.24 -83.62
C GLY A 932 3.16 -9.11 -82.93
N ALA A 933 4.48 -9.22 -82.75
CA ALA A 933 5.27 -8.17 -82.12
C ALA A 933 6.64 -8.00 -82.77
N LEU A 934 7.12 -6.76 -82.81
CA LEU A 934 8.42 -6.38 -83.38
C LEU A 934 9.15 -5.44 -82.42
N VAL A 935 10.46 -5.68 -82.23
CA VAL A 935 11.34 -4.77 -81.49
C VAL A 935 12.33 -4.16 -82.47
N GLN A 936 12.41 -2.84 -82.48
CA GLN A 936 13.39 -2.09 -83.27
C GLN A 936 13.89 -0.87 -82.52
N TYR A 937 15.00 -0.27 -82.98
CA TYR A 937 15.53 0.93 -82.35
C TYR A 937 15.03 2.19 -83.06
N ASP A 938 14.68 3.21 -82.27
CA ASP A 938 14.28 4.54 -82.75
C ASP A 938 15.37 5.55 -82.42
N TYR A 939 16.15 5.92 -83.44
CA TYR A 939 17.26 6.87 -83.29
C TYR A 939 16.80 8.30 -83.08
N GLU A 940 15.64 8.70 -83.61
CA GLU A 940 15.10 10.05 -83.43
C GLU A 940 14.67 10.27 -81.98
N ARG A 941 14.01 9.25 -81.41
CA ARG A 941 13.51 9.29 -80.03
C ARG A 941 14.51 8.74 -79.01
N ASN A 942 15.60 8.13 -79.46
CA ASN A 942 16.63 7.48 -78.65
C ASN A 942 16.04 6.47 -77.64
N VAL A 943 15.26 5.52 -78.16
CA VAL A 943 14.50 4.50 -77.42
C VAL A 943 14.35 3.21 -78.22
N TRP A 944 14.10 2.11 -77.53
CA TRP A 944 13.56 0.90 -78.15
C TRP A 944 12.07 1.09 -78.43
N GLN A 945 11.67 0.84 -79.66
CA GLN A 945 10.29 0.86 -80.12
C GLN A 945 9.78 -0.58 -80.21
N LEU A 946 8.75 -0.87 -79.43
CA LEU A 946 8.10 -2.17 -79.38
C LEU A 946 6.72 -2.01 -80.03
N LEU A 947 6.52 -2.69 -81.15
CA LEU A 947 5.30 -2.66 -81.92
C LEU A 947 4.52 -3.95 -81.70
N PHE A 948 3.19 -3.84 -81.60
CA PHE A 948 2.30 -4.95 -81.31
C PHE A 948 1.08 -4.90 -82.23
N ALA A 949 0.92 -5.93 -83.07
CA ALA A 949 -0.17 -6.06 -84.04
C ALA A 949 -1.18 -7.11 -83.53
N PRO A 950 -2.39 -6.69 -83.10
CA PRO A 950 -3.43 -7.62 -82.67
C PRO A 950 -4.13 -8.28 -83.87
N GLU A 951 -4.50 -9.56 -83.73
CA GLU A 951 -5.21 -10.30 -84.79
C GLU A 951 -6.75 -10.15 -84.71
N ARG A 952 -7.28 -9.72 -83.56
CA ARG A 952 -8.71 -9.65 -83.25
C ARG A 952 -9.03 -8.53 -82.25
N THR A 953 -10.30 -8.16 -82.12
CA THR A 953 -10.76 -7.19 -81.13
C THR A 953 -10.82 -7.81 -79.72
N GLY A 954 -10.83 -6.97 -78.69
CA GLY A 954 -10.87 -7.37 -77.28
C GLY A 954 -9.55 -7.15 -76.51
N GLU A 955 -9.45 -7.76 -75.33
CA GLU A 955 -8.31 -7.61 -74.41
C GLU A 955 -7.09 -8.44 -74.86
N HIS A 956 -5.93 -7.78 -74.88
CA HIS A 956 -4.63 -8.37 -75.18
C HIS A 956 -3.62 -8.01 -74.09
N GLU A 957 -2.63 -8.87 -73.89
CA GLU A 957 -1.51 -8.64 -72.97
C GLU A 957 -0.23 -8.42 -73.76
N LEU A 958 0.37 -7.23 -73.63
CA LEU A 958 1.64 -6.90 -74.26
C LEU A 958 2.77 -7.23 -73.27
N MET A 959 3.42 -8.37 -73.46
CA MET A 959 4.51 -8.85 -72.63
C MET A 959 5.85 -8.34 -73.12
N ILE A 960 6.64 -7.80 -72.20
CA ILE A 960 7.98 -7.26 -72.46
C ILE A 960 8.98 -8.05 -71.66
N TYR A 961 10.04 -8.50 -72.34
CA TYR A 961 11.11 -9.29 -71.75
C TYR A 961 12.45 -8.61 -71.98
N ALA A 962 13.36 -8.78 -71.03
CA ALA A 962 14.72 -8.28 -71.15
C ALA A 962 15.74 -9.28 -70.56
N ARG A 963 16.98 -9.20 -71.03
CA ARG A 963 18.13 -9.86 -70.42
C ARG A 963 19.36 -8.97 -70.47
N ASN A 964 20.25 -9.12 -69.49
CA ASN A 964 21.58 -8.55 -69.58
C ASN A 964 22.42 -9.36 -70.58
N ILE A 965 23.12 -8.68 -71.49
CA ILE A 965 23.93 -9.31 -72.53
C ILE A 965 25.18 -9.95 -71.94
N ASN A 966 25.70 -9.41 -70.84
CA ASN A 966 26.92 -9.85 -70.16
C ASN A 966 26.67 -10.94 -69.11
N SER A 967 25.42 -11.36 -68.91
CA SER A 967 25.03 -12.40 -67.96
C SER A 967 25.08 -13.80 -68.58
N ASP A 968 25.57 -14.79 -67.82
CA ASP A 968 25.56 -16.20 -68.22
C ASP A 968 24.13 -16.77 -68.41
N ASP A 969 23.13 -16.16 -67.78
CA ASP A 969 21.72 -16.48 -67.99
C ASP A 969 21.24 -16.05 -69.38
N LYS A 970 21.15 -17.01 -70.30
CA LYS A 970 20.68 -16.77 -71.69
C LYS A 970 19.16 -16.53 -71.78
N LYS A 971 18.38 -16.68 -70.70
CA LYS A 971 16.92 -16.54 -70.74
C LYS A 971 16.50 -15.08 -70.53
N SER A 972 15.59 -14.61 -71.38
CA SER A 972 14.91 -13.33 -71.16
C SER A 972 13.92 -13.45 -70.01
N LYS A 973 13.93 -12.47 -69.10
CA LYS A 973 13.01 -12.37 -67.96
C LYS A 973 11.89 -11.40 -68.30
N SER A 974 10.66 -11.68 -67.85
CA SER A 974 9.55 -10.73 -67.96
C SER A 974 9.87 -9.49 -67.13
N VAL A 975 9.76 -8.31 -67.74
CA VAL A 975 10.06 -7.03 -67.08
C VAL A 975 8.85 -6.11 -66.98
N ALA A 976 7.96 -6.13 -67.96
CA ALA A 976 6.72 -5.34 -67.91
C ALA A 976 5.58 -6.00 -68.71
N MET A 977 4.34 -5.68 -68.34
CA MET A 977 3.13 -6.07 -69.06
C MET A 977 2.16 -4.89 -69.14
N PHE A 978 1.63 -4.64 -70.34
CA PHE A 978 0.58 -3.66 -70.59
C PHE A 978 -0.68 -4.36 -71.09
N PRO A 979 -1.85 -4.15 -70.48
CA PRO A 979 -3.12 -4.50 -71.10
C PRO A 979 -3.39 -3.58 -72.29
N LEU A 980 -3.95 -4.14 -73.36
CA LEU A 980 -4.37 -3.42 -74.56
C LEU A 980 -5.81 -3.82 -74.90
N HIS A 981 -6.73 -2.86 -74.85
CA HIS A 981 -8.10 -3.05 -75.31
C HIS A 981 -8.23 -2.61 -76.77
N VAL A 982 -8.56 -3.55 -77.65
CA VAL A 982 -8.70 -3.30 -79.10
C VAL A 982 -10.18 -3.19 -79.45
N THR A 983 -10.62 -1.99 -79.82
CA THR A 983 -12.02 -1.66 -80.14
C THR A 983 -12.39 -2.01 -81.57
N HIS A 984 -11.56 -1.62 -82.53
CA HIS A 984 -11.76 -1.84 -83.97
C HIS A 984 -10.45 -2.27 -84.64
N LEU A 985 -10.52 -3.14 -85.66
CA LEU A 985 -9.37 -3.55 -86.49
C LEU A 985 -9.66 -3.26 -87.96
N GLN A 986 -9.07 -2.20 -88.51
CA GLN A 986 -9.20 -1.88 -89.94
C GLN A 986 -8.31 -2.78 -90.81
N GLN A 987 -7.06 -2.99 -90.40
CA GLN A 987 -6.07 -3.76 -91.16
C GLN A 987 -5.34 -4.73 -90.24
N ARG A 988 -5.16 -5.97 -90.70
CA ARG A 988 -4.36 -6.99 -90.01
C ARG A 988 -3.01 -7.10 -90.68
N ILE A 989 -1.95 -7.02 -89.88
CA ILE A 989 -0.59 -7.25 -90.33
C ILE A 989 0.08 -8.27 -89.42
N LYS A 990 1.07 -8.99 -89.95
CA LYS A 990 2.05 -9.74 -89.15
C LYS A 990 3.40 -9.09 -89.40
N PHE A 991 4.22 -8.90 -88.37
CA PHE A 991 5.55 -8.32 -88.57
C PHE A 991 6.50 -9.32 -89.25
N PRO A 992 7.54 -8.86 -89.96
CA PRO A 992 8.58 -9.75 -90.46
C PRO A 992 9.35 -10.40 -89.30
N THR A 993 9.90 -11.59 -89.56
CA THR A 993 10.77 -12.27 -88.59
C THR A 993 12.13 -11.58 -88.58
N ILE A 994 12.57 -11.12 -87.41
CA ILE A 994 13.91 -10.54 -87.20
C ILE A 994 14.87 -11.54 -86.56
N TYR A 995 16.14 -11.47 -86.94
CA TYR A 995 17.21 -12.30 -86.36
C TYR A 995 17.97 -11.56 -85.25
N PRO A 996 18.67 -12.25 -84.33
CA PRO A 996 19.33 -11.63 -83.17
C PRO A 996 20.29 -10.48 -83.50
N GLU A 997 20.92 -10.51 -84.67
CA GLU A 997 21.84 -9.51 -85.18
C GLU A 997 21.13 -8.20 -85.51
N PHE A 998 19.86 -8.23 -85.93
CA PHE A 998 19.03 -7.03 -86.13
C PHE A 998 18.96 -6.19 -84.84
N LEU A 999 18.77 -6.84 -83.70
CA LEU A 999 18.76 -6.17 -82.39
C LEU A 999 20.17 -5.78 -81.94
N THR A 1000 21.18 -6.60 -82.26
CA THR A 1000 22.58 -6.33 -81.88
C THR A 1000 23.10 -5.05 -82.52
N TYR A 1001 22.80 -4.84 -83.80
CA TYR A 1001 23.17 -3.64 -84.54
C TYR A 1001 22.12 -2.54 -84.46
N LYS A 1002 21.12 -2.65 -83.58
CA LYS A 1002 20.07 -1.63 -83.37
C LYS A 1002 19.42 -1.18 -84.70
N CYS A 1003 19.06 -2.13 -85.56
CA CYS A 1003 18.44 -1.86 -86.86
C CYS A 1003 16.98 -1.37 -86.72
N ARG A 1004 16.44 -0.79 -87.82
CA ARG A 1004 15.04 -0.33 -87.92
C ARG A 1004 14.44 -0.64 -89.28
N ILE A 1005 13.16 -1.00 -89.32
CA ILE A 1005 12.37 -1.16 -90.55
C ILE A 1005 11.47 0.08 -90.69
N TYR A 1006 11.55 0.75 -91.85
CA TYR A 1006 10.64 1.85 -92.20
C TYR A 1006 9.49 1.34 -93.08
N SER A 1007 9.78 0.52 -94.10
CA SER A 1007 8.76 -0.15 -94.92
C SER A 1007 9.29 -1.43 -95.59
N PRO A 1008 8.41 -2.39 -95.91
CA PRO A 1008 7.11 -2.59 -95.31
C PRO A 1008 7.24 -3.15 -93.88
N LEU A 1009 6.36 -2.71 -92.98
CA LEU A 1009 6.21 -3.32 -91.65
C LEU A 1009 5.37 -4.61 -91.68
N ASN A 1010 4.60 -4.82 -92.75
CA ASN A 1010 3.91 -6.09 -92.96
C ASN A 1010 4.92 -7.13 -93.49
N GLY A 1011 5.12 -8.17 -92.70
CA GLY A 1011 5.95 -9.34 -92.94
C GLY A 1011 5.37 -10.31 -93.95
N GLN A 1012 4.08 -10.21 -94.25
CA GLN A 1012 3.39 -10.96 -95.31
C GLN A 1012 3.33 -10.13 -96.58
N LEU A 1013 3.98 -10.62 -97.64
CA LEU A 1013 4.06 -9.96 -98.94
C LEU A 1013 3.22 -10.71 -99.97
N THR A 1014 2.57 -10.00 -100.87
CA THR A 1014 1.79 -10.62 -101.96
C THR A 1014 2.67 -10.96 -103.15
N ARG A 1015 2.65 -12.21 -103.60
CA ARG A 1015 3.37 -12.64 -104.82
C ARG A 1015 3.06 -11.73 -106.02
N GLY A 1016 4.11 -11.30 -106.73
CA GLY A 1016 4.01 -10.45 -107.92
C GLY A 1016 3.79 -8.96 -107.64
N SER A 1017 3.59 -8.55 -106.39
CA SER A 1017 3.51 -7.13 -106.02
C SER A 1017 4.88 -6.45 -106.11
N VAL A 1018 4.89 -5.15 -106.39
CA VAL A 1018 6.09 -4.31 -106.33
C VAL A 1018 6.13 -3.64 -104.96
N VAL A 1019 7.18 -3.92 -104.18
CA VAL A 1019 7.29 -3.48 -102.79
C VAL A 1019 8.59 -2.73 -102.57
N ASP A 1020 8.49 -1.59 -101.88
CA ASP A 1020 9.62 -0.76 -101.48
C ASP A 1020 10.10 -1.14 -100.07
N PHE A 1021 11.26 -1.76 -100.01
CA PHE A 1021 11.94 -2.09 -98.76
C PHE A 1021 12.82 -0.92 -98.36
N HIS A 1022 12.67 -0.44 -97.13
CA HIS A 1022 13.42 0.68 -96.57
C HIS A 1022 13.77 0.35 -95.11
N CYS A 1023 15.06 0.23 -94.81
CA CYS A 1023 15.57 -0.14 -93.50
C CYS A 1023 16.79 0.72 -93.11
N TYR A 1024 16.93 0.99 -91.82
CA TYR A 1024 18.14 1.54 -91.23
C TYR A 1024 19.02 0.41 -90.70
N LEU A 1025 20.22 0.29 -91.28
CA LEU A 1025 21.24 -0.74 -91.00
C LEU A 1025 22.54 -0.06 -90.54
N PRO A 1026 22.67 0.27 -89.24
CA PRO A 1026 23.87 0.89 -88.68
C PRO A 1026 25.10 0.01 -88.88
N GLU A 1027 26.27 0.60 -89.17
CA GLU A 1027 27.55 -0.11 -89.29
C GLU A 1027 27.66 -1.15 -90.44
N ALA A 1028 26.60 -1.37 -91.21
CA ALA A 1028 26.64 -2.22 -92.39
C ALA A 1028 27.42 -1.52 -93.52
N VAL A 1029 28.30 -2.27 -94.21
CA VAL A 1029 29.05 -1.76 -95.37
C VAL A 1029 28.31 -2.10 -96.67
N LEU A 1030 27.81 -3.34 -96.75
CA LEU A 1030 27.03 -3.85 -97.88
C LEU A 1030 25.72 -4.46 -97.37
N ALA A 1031 24.66 -4.32 -98.14
CA ALA A 1031 23.41 -5.02 -97.93
C ALA A 1031 22.90 -5.63 -99.24
N THR A 1032 22.17 -6.72 -99.13
CA THR A 1032 21.53 -7.39 -100.26
C THR A 1032 20.21 -8.03 -99.80
N MET A 1033 19.44 -8.50 -100.76
CA MET A 1033 18.19 -9.21 -100.53
C MET A 1033 18.20 -10.56 -101.24
N THR A 1034 17.45 -11.53 -100.73
CA THR A 1034 17.14 -12.76 -101.47
C THR A 1034 15.73 -12.69 -102.03
N ASN A 1035 15.53 -13.17 -103.24
CA ASN A 1035 14.20 -13.39 -103.84
C ASN A 1035 14.22 -14.74 -104.58
N ASN A 1036 13.25 -15.62 -104.33
CA ASN A 1036 13.26 -17.01 -104.83
C ASN A 1036 14.55 -17.77 -104.50
N SER A 1037 15.03 -17.62 -103.27
CA SER A 1037 16.30 -18.21 -102.80
C SER A 1037 17.56 -17.76 -103.57
N ARG A 1038 17.47 -16.72 -104.42
CA ARG A 1038 18.60 -16.14 -105.13
C ARG A 1038 19.00 -14.80 -104.51
N MET A 1039 20.28 -14.66 -104.20
CA MET A 1039 20.86 -13.41 -103.73
C MET A 1039 20.87 -12.39 -104.87
N LEU A 1040 20.29 -11.21 -104.63
CA LEU A 1040 20.30 -10.11 -105.58
C LEU A 1040 21.66 -9.37 -105.52
N ARG A 1041 21.86 -8.44 -106.45
CA ARG A 1041 23.08 -7.61 -106.49
C ARG A 1041 23.27 -6.89 -105.14
N GLU A 1042 24.47 -6.98 -104.57
CA GLU A 1042 24.86 -6.26 -103.37
C GLU A 1042 24.97 -4.75 -103.62
N GLU A 1043 24.60 -3.97 -102.62
CA GLU A 1043 24.57 -2.51 -102.67
C GLU A 1043 25.29 -1.92 -101.45
N ASN A 1044 25.99 -0.80 -101.65
CA ASN A 1044 26.61 -0.06 -100.56
C ASN A 1044 25.53 0.55 -99.68
N VAL A 1045 25.62 0.37 -98.37
CA VAL A 1045 24.74 1.04 -97.43
C VAL A 1045 25.27 2.45 -97.19
N VAL A 1046 24.56 3.47 -97.68
CA VAL A 1046 24.96 4.88 -97.57
C VAL A 1046 24.20 5.53 -96.43
N ASN A 1047 24.89 6.21 -95.51
CA ASN A 1047 24.30 6.83 -94.32
C ASN A 1047 23.44 5.86 -93.48
N CYS A 1048 23.88 4.60 -93.39
CA CYS A 1048 23.16 3.51 -92.72
C CYS A 1048 21.77 3.21 -93.32
N ASN A 1049 21.45 3.72 -94.51
CA ASN A 1049 20.15 3.55 -95.14
C ASN A 1049 20.21 2.51 -96.27
N PHE A 1050 19.33 1.53 -96.24
CA PHE A 1050 19.14 0.54 -97.30
C PHE A 1050 17.73 0.65 -97.86
N GLN A 1051 17.62 0.97 -99.14
CA GLN A 1051 16.33 1.09 -99.83
C GLN A 1051 16.36 0.37 -101.17
N ARG A 1052 15.38 -0.50 -101.40
CA ARG A 1052 15.30 -1.29 -102.63
C ARG A 1052 13.85 -1.62 -102.99
N THR A 1053 13.47 -1.36 -104.23
CA THR A 1053 12.22 -1.81 -104.82
C THR A 1053 12.39 -3.21 -105.41
N LEU A 1054 11.47 -4.11 -105.11
CA LEU A 1054 11.52 -5.50 -105.59
C LEU A 1054 10.13 -5.97 -106.01
N THR A 1055 10.04 -6.65 -107.16
CA THR A 1055 8.88 -7.49 -107.48
C THR A 1055 8.97 -8.81 -106.72
N VAL A 1056 8.02 -9.05 -105.82
CA VAL A 1056 8.01 -10.18 -104.90
C VAL A 1056 7.86 -11.50 -105.68
N GLY A 1057 8.75 -12.46 -105.41
CA GLY A 1057 8.79 -13.79 -106.03
C GLY A 1057 7.74 -14.76 -105.48
N SER A 1058 7.99 -16.07 -105.59
CA SER A 1058 7.17 -17.15 -105.02
C SER A 1058 7.65 -17.65 -103.65
N ASP A 1059 8.90 -17.36 -103.26
CA ASP A 1059 9.49 -17.82 -102.01
C ASP A 1059 9.73 -16.64 -101.04
N GLU A 1060 10.29 -16.89 -99.85
CA GLU A 1060 10.62 -15.85 -98.87
C GLU A 1060 11.59 -14.78 -99.39
N VAL A 1061 11.43 -13.57 -98.85
CA VAL A 1061 12.34 -12.44 -99.09
C VAL A 1061 13.13 -12.18 -97.80
N THR A 1062 14.46 -12.24 -97.87
CA THR A 1062 15.32 -11.93 -96.71
C THR A 1062 16.20 -10.73 -97.00
N ILE A 1063 16.45 -9.91 -95.97
CA ILE A 1063 17.40 -8.79 -96.02
C ILE A 1063 18.66 -9.23 -95.27
N CYS A 1064 19.79 -9.18 -95.96
CA CYS A 1064 21.09 -9.57 -95.44
C CYS A 1064 22.06 -8.38 -95.45
N ALA A 1065 22.90 -8.26 -94.44
CA ALA A 1065 23.93 -7.22 -94.38
C ALA A 1065 25.30 -7.79 -94.02
N LYS A 1066 26.34 -7.08 -94.43
CA LYS A 1066 27.74 -7.39 -94.16
C LYS A 1066 28.35 -6.28 -93.31
N TYR A 1067 28.87 -6.67 -92.15
CA TYR A 1067 29.45 -5.78 -91.15
C TYR A 1067 30.97 -5.91 -91.13
N GLY A 1068 31.70 -4.80 -91.29
CA GLY A 1068 33.17 -4.76 -91.24
C GLY A 1068 33.89 -5.73 -92.20
N ARG A 1069 34.90 -6.43 -91.68
CA ARG A 1069 35.70 -7.44 -92.43
C ARG A 1069 35.09 -8.85 -92.43
N ASN A 1070 33.88 -9.04 -91.90
CA ASN A 1070 33.25 -10.37 -91.87
C ASN A 1070 33.00 -10.86 -93.31
N PRO A 1071 33.55 -12.01 -93.74
CA PRO A 1071 33.37 -12.49 -95.11
C PRO A 1071 31.94 -12.94 -95.41
N HIS A 1072 31.11 -13.18 -94.38
CA HIS A 1072 29.77 -13.72 -94.53
C HIS A 1072 28.68 -12.65 -94.38
N TYR A 1073 27.59 -12.85 -95.13
CA TYR A 1073 26.36 -12.09 -94.98
C TYR A 1073 25.57 -12.59 -93.77
N THR A 1074 25.08 -11.66 -92.96
CA THR A 1074 24.20 -11.92 -91.82
C THR A 1074 22.76 -11.65 -92.24
N VAL A 1075 21.87 -12.63 -92.07
CA VAL A 1075 20.43 -12.45 -92.30
C VAL A 1075 19.87 -11.62 -91.15
N LEU A 1076 19.17 -10.52 -91.45
CA LEU A 1076 18.62 -9.62 -90.45
C LEU A 1076 17.10 -9.71 -90.35
N ILE A 1077 16.43 -9.77 -91.51
CA ILE A 1077 14.96 -9.70 -91.62
C ILE A 1077 14.51 -10.75 -92.62
N LYS A 1078 13.39 -11.40 -92.34
CA LYS A 1078 12.73 -12.37 -93.21
C LYS A 1078 11.24 -12.04 -93.35
N TYR A 1079 10.81 -11.91 -94.59
CA TYR A 1079 9.43 -11.73 -95.01
C TYR A 1079 8.93 -13.05 -95.63
N ILE A 1080 7.68 -13.37 -95.34
CA ILE A 1080 6.97 -14.52 -95.90
C ILE A 1080 6.17 -14.03 -97.09
N VAL A 1081 6.14 -14.81 -98.16
CA VAL A 1081 5.32 -14.52 -99.35
C VAL A 1081 4.10 -15.41 -99.35
N GLU A 1082 2.94 -14.80 -99.57
CA GLU A 1082 1.64 -15.46 -99.74
C GLU A 1082 1.12 -15.34 -101.18
#